data_AF-A0A1F3CCQ1-F1
#
_entry.id   AF-A0A1F3CCQ1-F1
#
_cell.length_a   1.000
_cell.length_b   1.000
_cell.length_c   1.000
_cell.angle_alpha   90.00
_cell.angle_beta   90.00
_cell.angle_gamma   90.00
#
_symmetry.space_group_name_H-M   'P 1'
#
loop_
_entity.id
_entity.type
_entity.pdbx_description
1 polymer ?
#
loop_
_entity_poly.entity_id
_entity_poly.type
_entity_poly.pdbx_seq_one_letter_code
_entity_poly.pdbx_strand_id
1 'polypeptide(L)'
;MKIIYITWFALFILPIKAVCQNYFQQRVDYNISVKLDDVKNTLTAFEEIIYTNNSPDTLSFLYFHLWPNGYSNLSTPMAKQMQKSGNMQFYYAADSSRGYIDSLNFKINNEQVKWNLLKDTIDICKIILNKKLLPGKSITISTPFFVKIPSENFSRLGHYGQSYQITQWYPKPAVYDNNGWQYFSYLNQGEFYSEYGKFDVSITIPDNYFVAATGILQNPEELEKIEKNAEESSKKLTFNKNDNNIPESSTKYKTLRFIQDSIHDFAWFADKRFHILKSNVELPNSKRKVTTWIYFTNVEENLWKNAVNYVNNGVYYYSKWVGEYPYSQCTAVESALGAGGGMEYPMITNIGWSGNAQSLENVIVHEVGHNWFYGILGFNERKHPWMDEGINSYYEERYTTEIVKNIGYYSSYNSLMKLLGIKLSNPFDFNKIACDYIARNGSDQALDLCSEDFITENYGIIAYSKGALTMNYLKNYLSEKVYDNCMHKFFEDWKFKHPYPNDLRKTFEDCSGKDLSWFFDGILRNVKYSDYKFKKIKLNKKTSVYEFVIKNKGGLNSPLNYSILQNGKTIDSIWVDGFIGKKYFTITNNIFDEVLIDANNQMFEINRNNNQIRKNGILRKIESLNFKLLGIAEIPSKTQIFYSPVVGWNYADGIMPGLLIYNPILPERKFQYRLMPMYGINSSELIGVAYAEYNIYPYTTLFQKISLFTNLQTFNSYTTKFYNWQKYDLGVKFIFKRNRKKPMQQIDTEIKTSKIISEYTKSDFVLLNAKITLNNKTKPIPYFCEFNSELGPDYLKTWLEYKVQINYKNKNKGFSARVFAGVFIYNSNKQIQNSFYISGTNGYNDYKFSEVFPYRLNSNISNIWSHQFVKNDGGFAIYSPINSRNWLSSLNLKAAFPVPLPLSIYINIATYYNAKNAFDGSVKYPYELGIEFNIIKDIFAIYFPITMSSDIKQTNEMFTKTYFDKIRFVLNFSKIVPFKYPNQLPLMF
;
A
#
# COMPACT_ATOMS: atom_id res chain seq x y z
N MET A 1 15.93 -13.22 86.16
CA MET A 1 17.02 -14.01 85.57
C MET A 1 16.65 -14.34 84.13
N LYS A 2 17.49 -13.97 83.15
CA LYS A 2 17.52 -14.38 81.72
C LYS A 2 16.34 -13.89 80.85
N ILE A 3 16.46 -12.92 79.92
CA ILE A 3 17.35 -12.68 78.75
C ILE A 3 17.21 -13.73 77.62
N ILE A 4 17.07 -13.18 76.40
CA ILE A 4 17.44 -13.62 75.03
C ILE A 4 16.35 -14.28 74.15
N TYR A 5 15.83 -13.55 73.15
CA TYR A 5 16.13 -13.70 71.70
C TYR A 5 15.09 -12.93 70.85
N ILE A 6 15.43 -11.69 70.48
CA ILE A 6 14.94 -11.00 69.28
C ILE A 6 16.14 -10.93 68.34
N THR A 7 16.14 -11.73 67.27
CA THR A 7 16.88 -11.49 66.01
C THR A 7 16.65 -12.71 65.12
N TRP A 8 16.10 -12.50 63.92
CA TRP A 8 16.36 -13.20 62.63
C TRP A 8 15.12 -13.10 61.72
N PHE A 9 14.93 -11.95 61.07
CA PHE A 9 14.20 -11.87 59.79
C PHE A 9 14.55 -10.54 59.10
N ALA A 10 15.85 -10.33 58.85
CA ALA A 10 16.35 -9.21 58.07
C ALA A 10 17.67 -9.64 57.41
N LEU A 11 17.59 -10.34 56.27
CA LEU A 11 18.65 -10.43 55.26
C LEU A 11 18.13 -11.25 54.06
N PHE A 12 18.42 -10.76 52.85
CA PHE A 12 18.02 -11.23 51.52
C PHE A 12 16.74 -10.61 50.90
N ILE A 13 16.70 -9.27 50.88
CA ILE A 13 16.27 -8.56 49.67
C ILE A 13 17.55 -7.98 49.06
N LEU A 14 18.25 -8.80 48.28
CA LEU A 14 19.26 -8.26 47.36
C LEU A 14 18.49 -7.54 46.24
N PRO A 15 18.79 -6.27 45.95
CA PRO A 15 18.30 -5.67 44.72
C PRO A 15 18.95 -6.47 43.59
N ILE A 16 18.13 -7.17 42.81
CA ILE A 16 18.55 -7.61 41.48
C ILE A 16 18.78 -6.30 40.73
N LYS A 17 20.01 -5.79 40.76
CA LYS A 17 20.49 -4.88 39.74
C LYS A 17 20.30 -5.68 38.46
N ALA A 18 19.31 -5.30 37.66
CA ALA A 18 19.28 -5.68 36.26
C ALA A 18 20.64 -5.28 35.72
N VAL A 19 21.52 -6.27 35.51
CA VAL A 19 22.78 -6.04 34.83
C VAL A 19 22.34 -5.65 33.44
N CYS A 20 22.42 -4.35 33.15
CA CYS A 20 22.31 -3.84 31.80
C CYS A 20 23.36 -4.63 31.01
N GLN A 21 22.95 -5.56 30.15
CA GLN A 21 23.90 -6.27 29.30
C GLN A 21 24.62 -5.20 28.48
N ASN A 22 25.96 -5.16 28.58
CA ASN A 22 26.76 -4.30 27.73
C ASN A 22 26.51 -4.70 26.27
N TYR A 23 26.40 -3.72 25.38
CA TYR A 23 26.24 -3.93 23.96
C TYR A 23 27.32 -4.88 23.41
N PHE A 24 26.93 -5.85 22.58
CA PHE A 24 27.83 -6.69 21.79
C PHE A 24 27.25 -6.91 20.39
N GLN A 25 28.13 -7.22 19.45
CA GLN A 25 27.80 -7.70 18.10
C GLN A 25 28.90 -8.67 17.67
N GLN A 26 28.60 -9.58 16.75
CA GLN A 26 29.64 -10.50 16.27
C GLN A 26 30.51 -9.81 15.23
N ARG A 27 31.65 -10.42 14.90
CA ARG A 27 32.44 -10.02 13.73
C ARG A 27 32.52 -11.20 12.78
N VAL A 28 32.19 -10.95 11.51
CA VAL A 28 32.13 -11.98 10.47
C VAL A 28 32.95 -11.53 9.27
N ASP A 29 34.19 -11.99 9.19
CA ASP A 29 35.08 -11.66 8.08
C ASP A 29 34.99 -12.72 6.97
N TYR A 30 34.74 -12.30 5.74
CA TYR A 30 34.52 -13.14 4.56
C TYR A 30 35.69 -13.10 3.59
N ASN A 31 36.05 -14.27 3.08
CA ASN A 31 36.85 -14.46 1.88
C ASN A 31 36.04 -15.29 0.88
N ILE A 32 35.59 -14.68 -0.22
CA ILE A 32 34.70 -15.31 -1.18
C ILE A 32 35.35 -15.33 -2.56
N SER A 33 35.41 -16.50 -3.18
CA SER A 33 35.79 -16.66 -4.58
C SER A 33 34.60 -17.15 -5.37
N VAL A 34 34.15 -16.39 -6.36
CA VAL A 34 32.97 -16.70 -7.18
C VAL A 34 33.31 -16.64 -8.68
N LYS A 35 32.75 -17.54 -9.46
CA LYS A 35 32.81 -17.54 -10.92
C LYS A 35 31.41 -17.46 -11.52
N LEU A 36 31.21 -16.52 -12.45
CA LEU A 36 30.00 -16.41 -13.26
C LEU A 36 30.12 -17.28 -14.53
N ASP A 37 29.11 -18.13 -14.75
CA ASP A 37 28.80 -18.74 -16.04
C ASP A 37 27.57 -18.00 -16.59
N ASP A 38 27.83 -17.06 -17.49
CA ASP A 38 26.84 -16.14 -18.09
C ASP A 38 26.07 -16.76 -19.26
N VAL A 39 26.45 -17.96 -19.70
CA VAL A 39 25.69 -18.77 -20.65
C VAL A 39 24.60 -19.53 -19.90
N LYS A 40 24.93 -20.08 -18.73
CA LYS A 40 23.98 -20.83 -17.89
C LYS A 40 23.24 -19.97 -16.87
N ASN A 41 23.68 -18.72 -16.64
CA ASN A 41 23.18 -17.83 -15.59
C ASN A 41 23.34 -18.45 -14.20
N THR A 42 24.58 -18.89 -13.89
CA THR A 42 24.89 -19.57 -12.63
C THR A 42 26.18 -19.04 -12.01
N LEU A 43 26.25 -19.13 -10.68
CA LEU A 43 27.46 -18.87 -9.90
C LEU A 43 28.00 -20.17 -9.32
N THR A 44 29.31 -20.40 -9.43
CA THR A 44 30.03 -21.41 -8.66
C THR A 44 30.99 -20.70 -7.72
N ALA A 45 30.90 -20.98 -6.43
CA ALA A 45 31.63 -20.22 -5.44
C ALA A 45 32.16 -21.09 -4.28
N PHE A 46 33.14 -20.53 -3.59
CA PHE A 46 33.66 -21.01 -2.32
C PHE A 46 33.79 -19.83 -1.39
N GLU A 47 33.29 -19.98 -0.16
CA GLU A 47 33.48 -18.99 0.90
C GLU A 47 34.21 -19.58 2.09
N GLU A 48 35.00 -18.72 2.72
CA GLU A 48 35.59 -18.90 4.03
C GLU A 48 35.18 -17.71 4.91
N ILE A 49 34.75 -18.00 6.13
CA ILE A 49 34.22 -17.04 7.09
C ILE A 49 34.99 -17.19 8.40
N ILE A 50 35.63 -16.13 8.87
CA ILE A 50 36.14 -16.05 10.24
C ILE A 50 35.03 -15.46 11.11
N TYR A 51 34.39 -16.31 11.89
CA TYR A 51 33.34 -15.91 12.82
C TYR A 51 33.93 -15.74 14.22
N THR A 52 33.84 -14.53 14.77
CA THR A 52 34.32 -14.20 16.12
C THR A 52 33.14 -14.00 17.06
N ASN A 53 33.09 -14.80 18.13
CA ASN A 53 32.06 -14.71 19.15
C ASN A 53 32.41 -13.61 20.16
N ASN A 54 31.76 -12.46 20.07
CA ASN A 54 31.88 -11.36 21.03
C ASN A 54 30.75 -11.36 22.07
N SER A 55 29.80 -12.31 21.99
CA SER A 55 28.75 -12.42 23.00
C SER A 55 29.32 -12.93 24.34
N PRO A 56 28.63 -12.66 25.47
CA PRO A 56 28.95 -13.30 26.75
C PRO A 56 28.62 -14.80 26.75
N ASP A 57 27.96 -15.32 25.71
CA ASP A 57 27.44 -16.67 25.66
C ASP A 57 28.41 -17.64 24.99
N THR A 58 28.35 -18.91 25.41
CA THR A 58 29.01 -20.01 24.70
C THR A 58 28.09 -20.55 23.61
N LEU A 59 28.45 -20.38 22.35
CA LEU A 59 27.64 -20.83 21.22
C LEU A 59 27.89 -22.31 20.91
N SER A 60 26.82 -23.05 20.62
CA SER A 60 26.88 -24.47 20.22
C SER A 60 26.37 -24.73 18.80
N PHE A 61 25.80 -23.71 18.17
CA PHE A 61 25.30 -23.74 16.80
C PHE A 61 25.26 -22.32 16.26
N LEU A 62 25.16 -22.19 14.93
CA LEU A 62 24.95 -20.93 14.23
C LEU A 62 23.78 -21.10 13.26
N TYR A 63 22.99 -20.04 13.05
CA TYR A 63 22.00 -20.00 11.97
C TYR A 63 22.61 -19.29 10.76
N PHE A 64 22.28 -19.80 9.57
CA PHE A 64 22.69 -19.21 8.29
C PHE A 64 21.46 -18.99 7.42
N HIS A 65 21.39 -17.84 6.78
CA HIS A 65 20.46 -17.54 5.70
C HIS A 65 20.99 -18.12 4.38
N LEU A 66 20.08 -18.72 3.63
CA LEU A 66 20.26 -19.30 2.30
C LEU A 66 19.23 -18.67 1.35
N TRP A 67 19.17 -17.34 1.33
CA TRP A 67 18.10 -16.57 0.70
C TRP A 67 17.85 -16.83 -0.80
N PRO A 68 18.80 -17.28 -1.64
CA PRO A 68 18.48 -17.71 -3.01
C PRO A 68 17.43 -18.83 -3.06
N ASN A 69 17.30 -19.65 -2.01
CA ASN A 69 16.25 -20.67 -1.93
C ASN A 69 14.84 -20.09 -1.79
N GLY A 70 14.68 -18.79 -1.51
CA GLY A 70 13.41 -18.08 -1.59
C GLY A 70 12.77 -18.17 -2.99
N TYR A 71 13.60 -18.30 -4.03
CA TYR A 71 13.19 -18.38 -5.44
C TYR A 71 12.95 -19.81 -5.95
N SER A 72 13.15 -20.84 -5.12
CA SER A 72 13.22 -22.22 -5.58
C SER A 72 11.87 -22.83 -5.97
N ASN A 73 10.79 -22.50 -5.24
CA ASN A 73 9.47 -23.07 -5.48
C ASN A 73 8.32 -22.24 -4.85
N LEU A 74 7.07 -22.59 -5.17
CA LEU A 74 5.87 -21.86 -4.73
C LEU A 74 5.54 -21.99 -3.24
N SER A 75 6.21 -22.89 -2.50
CA SER A 75 5.96 -23.10 -1.07
C SER A 75 6.79 -22.17 -0.18
N THR A 76 7.75 -21.43 -0.74
CA THR A 76 8.62 -20.52 0.00
C THR A 76 7.84 -19.34 0.61
N PRO A 77 8.32 -18.75 1.71
CA PRO A 77 7.71 -17.55 2.30
C PRO A 77 7.59 -16.38 1.31
N MET A 78 8.63 -16.11 0.50
CA MET A 78 8.60 -15.11 -0.58
C MET A 78 7.45 -15.37 -1.56
N ALA A 79 7.35 -16.58 -2.11
CA ALA A 79 6.33 -16.93 -3.10
C ALA A 79 4.91 -16.77 -2.54
N LYS A 80 4.71 -17.21 -1.28
CA LYS A 80 3.44 -17.05 -0.56
C LYS A 80 3.12 -15.58 -0.29
N GLN A 81 4.09 -14.74 0.03
CA GLN A 81 3.89 -13.31 0.24
C GLN A 81 3.48 -12.61 -1.06
N MET A 82 4.20 -12.84 -2.16
CA MET A 82 3.86 -12.29 -3.48
C MET A 82 2.44 -12.70 -3.91
N GLN A 83 2.08 -13.97 -3.74
CA GLN A 83 0.73 -14.43 -4.07
C GLN A 83 -0.35 -13.75 -3.20
N LYS A 84 -0.10 -13.60 -1.89
CA LYS A 84 -1.04 -12.94 -0.96
C LYS A 84 -1.23 -11.47 -1.27
N SER A 85 -0.21 -10.77 -1.74
CA SER A 85 -0.30 -9.36 -2.18
C SER A 85 -0.91 -9.21 -3.59
N GLY A 86 -1.18 -10.33 -4.28
CA GLY A 86 -1.75 -10.35 -5.63
C GLY A 86 -0.71 -10.25 -6.76
N ASN A 87 0.59 -10.21 -6.44
CA ASN A 87 1.66 -10.35 -7.43
C ASN A 87 1.79 -11.83 -7.85
N MET A 88 1.38 -12.13 -9.08
CA MET A 88 1.36 -13.49 -9.63
C MET A 88 2.53 -13.79 -10.58
N GLN A 89 3.52 -12.88 -10.71
CA GLN A 89 4.66 -13.06 -11.63
C GLN A 89 5.41 -14.37 -11.34
N PHE A 90 5.78 -14.61 -10.08
CA PHE A 90 6.46 -15.84 -9.67
C PHE A 90 5.56 -17.09 -9.81
N TYR A 91 4.28 -16.99 -9.47
CA TYR A 91 3.31 -18.10 -9.56
C TYR A 91 3.15 -18.61 -11.00
N TYR A 92 3.13 -17.71 -11.97
CA TYR A 92 2.99 -18.05 -13.39
C TYR A 92 4.33 -18.26 -14.10
N ALA A 93 5.47 -18.14 -13.43
CA ALA A 93 6.76 -18.36 -14.07
C ALA A 93 6.97 -19.83 -14.49
N ALA A 94 7.81 -20.05 -15.49
CA ALA A 94 8.32 -21.38 -15.78
C ALA A 94 9.35 -21.78 -14.69
N ASP A 95 9.43 -23.07 -14.36
CA ASP A 95 10.40 -23.58 -13.39
C ASP A 95 11.85 -23.29 -13.83
N SER A 96 12.10 -23.22 -15.14
CA SER A 96 13.41 -22.84 -15.70
C SER A 96 13.84 -21.43 -15.33
N SER A 97 12.91 -20.52 -15.05
CA SER A 97 13.22 -19.14 -14.65
C SER A 97 13.54 -18.98 -13.16
N ARG A 98 13.32 -20.03 -12.34
CA ARG A 98 13.57 -20.01 -10.88
C ARG A 98 15.04 -20.13 -10.52
N GLY A 99 15.40 -19.58 -9.37
CA GLY A 99 16.74 -19.64 -8.79
C GLY A 99 16.77 -20.43 -7.48
N TYR A 100 17.97 -20.78 -7.02
CA TYR A 100 18.20 -21.51 -5.76
C TYR A 100 19.70 -21.48 -5.40
N ILE A 101 20.02 -21.86 -4.17
CA ILE A 101 21.39 -22.15 -3.71
C ILE A 101 21.48 -23.61 -3.24
N ASP A 102 22.52 -24.32 -3.68
CA ASP A 102 22.79 -25.69 -3.27
C ASP A 102 24.30 -26.01 -3.18
N SER A 103 24.64 -27.29 -3.19
CA SER A 103 26.02 -27.79 -3.17
C SER A 103 26.82 -27.39 -1.92
N LEU A 104 26.10 -27.08 -0.84
CA LEU A 104 26.65 -26.69 0.45
C LEU A 104 27.34 -27.87 1.16
N ASN A 105 28.54 -27.62 1.68
CA ASN A 105 29.30 -28.56 2.50
C ASN A 105 30.07 -27.80 3.58
N PHE A 106 29.34 -27.41 4.63
CA PHE A 106 29.91 -26.67 5.75
C PHE A 106 31.00 -27.47 6.48
N LYS A 107 32.15 -26.82 6.66
CA LYS A 107 33.27 -27.26 7.49
C LYS A 107 33.61 -26.19 8.51
N ILE A 108 34.11 -26.61 9.67
CA ILE A 108 34.63 -25.72 10.71
C ILE A 108 36.05 -26.16 11.01
N ASN A 109 37.02 -25.25 10.84
CA ASN A 109 38.46 -25.53 10.94
C ASN A 109 38.85 -26.79 10.14
N ASN A 110 38.35 -26.88 8.89
CA ASN A 110 38.51 -28.01 7.96
C ASN A 110 37.84 -29.35 8.35
N GLU A 111 37.12 -29.42 9.47
CA GLU A 111 36.33 -30.59 9.85
C GLU A 111 34.87 -30.44 9.41
N GLN A 112 34.29 -31.49 8.83
CA GLN A 112 32.88 -31.47 8.44
C GLN A 112 31.96 -31.36 9.67
N VAL A 113 30.89 -30.58 9.54
CA VAL A 113 29.90 -30.38 10.61
C VAL A 113 28.51 -30.84 10.18
N LYS A 114 27.70 -31.23 11.16
CA LYS A 114 26.28 -31.52 10.94
C LYS A 114 25.53 -30.20 10.78
N TRP A 115 24.68 -30.12 9.77
CA TRP A 115 23.77 -29.00 9.58
C TRP A 115 22.45 -29.49 9.00
N ASN A 116 21.37 -28.75 9.24
CA ASN A 116 20.06 -29.06 8.69
C ASN A 116 19.31 -27.77 8.31
N LEU A 117 18.48 -27.84 7.27
CA LEU A 117 17.49 -26.80 7.00
C LEU A 117 16.50 -26.71 8.18
N LEU A 118 15.98 -25.52 8.43
CA LEU A 118 14.94 -25.35 9.42
C LEU A 118 13.61 -25.94 8.92
N LYS A 119 12.77 -26.33 9.88
CA LYS A 119 11.45 -26.86 9.55
C LYS A 119 10.62 -25.75 8.89
N ASP A 120 9.96 -26.09 7.78
CA ASP A 120 9.09 -25.20 7.00
C ASP A 120 9.79 -24.02 6.29
N THR A 121 11.11 -23.89 6.41
CA THR A 121 11.92 -22.87 5.71
C THR A 121 13.20 -23.47 5.12
N ILE A 122 13.30 -23.42 3.79
CA ILE A 122 14.43 -23.99 3.02
C ILE A 122 15.54 -22.97 2.75
N ASP A 123 15.30 -21.72 3.13
CA ASP A 123 16.19 -20.58 2.98
C ASP A 123 16.88 -20.21 4.31
N ILE A 124 16.85 -21.10 5.30
CA ILE A 124 17.56 -20.97 6.57
C ILE A 124 18.08 -22.35 6.99
N CYS A 125 19.33 -22.41 7.44
CA CYS A 125 19.90 -23.62 8.02
C CYS A 125 20.52 -23.38 9.39
N LYS A 126 20.67 -24.46 10.16
CA LYS A 126 21.34 -24.50 11.46
C LYS A 126 22.56 -25.39 11.36
N ILE A 127 23.73 -24.82 11.60
CA ILE A 127 25.02 -25.52 11.66
C ILE A 127 25.31 -25.87 13.12
N ILE A 128 25.60 -27.13 13.42
CA ILE A 128 25.93 -27.61 14.76
C ILE A 128 27.46 -27.62 14.91
N LEU A 129 27.97 -26.92 15.92
CA LEU A 129 29.41 -26.82 16.13
C LEU A 129 29.95 -28.11 16.76
N ASN A 130 30.99 -28.71 16.17
CA ASN A 130 31.67 -29.89 16.74
C ASN A 130 32.32 -29.56 18.09
N LYS A 131 32.79 -28.31 18.27
CA LYS A 131 33.31 -27.75 19.51
C LYS A 131 32.57 -26.44 19.81
N LYS A 132 32.14 -26.26 21.05
CA LYS A 132 31.46 -25.02 21.47
C LYS A 132 32.39 -23.81 21.29
N LEU A 133 31.83 -22.71 20.80
CA LEU A 133 32.55 -21.46 20.60
C LEU A 133 32.42 -20.57 21.84
N LEU A 134 33.50 -20.45 22.60
CA LEU A 134 33.56 -19.64 23.82
C LEU A 134 33.57 -18.13 23.51
N PRO A 135 33.15 -17.27 24.46
CA PRO A 135 33.31 -15.82 24.37
C PRO A 135 34.75 -15.40 24.03
N GLY A 136 34.88 -14.44 23.13
CA GLY A 136 36.16 -13.89 22.64
C GLY A 136 36.97 -14.84 21.75
N LYS A 137 36.42 -15.99 21.34
CA LYS A 137 37.09 -16.93 20.43
C LYS A 137 36.51 -16.87 19.03
N SER A 138 37.30 -17.34 18.06
CA SER A 138 36.94 -17.38 16.65
C SER A 138 37.06 -18.78 16.07
N ILE A 139 36.33 -19.02 14.99
CA ILE A 139 36.38 -20.24 14.17
C ILE A 139 36.39 -19.87 12.70
N THR A 140 36.98 -20.73 11.88
CA THR A 140 36.92 -20.63 10.42
C THR A 140 35.85 -21.57 9.90
N ILE A 141 34.82 -21.03 9.27
CA ILE A 141 33.73 -21.77 8.62
C ILE A 141 33.99 -21.72 7.12
N SER A 142 33.84 -22.82 6.39
CA SER A 142 33.94 -22.81 4.93
C SER A 142 32.90 -23.68 4.26
N THR A 143 32.46 -23.28 3.07
CA THR A 143 31.56 -24.09 2.25
C THR A 143 31.72 -23.75 0.75
N PRO A 144 31.74 -24.74 -0.15
CA PRO A 144 31.39 -24.48 -1.54
C PRO A 144 29.89 -24.19 -1.63
N PHE A 145 29.48 -23.49 -2.68
CA PHE A 145 28.08 -23.34 -3.03
C PHE A 145 27.88 -23.06 -4.52
N PHE A 146 26.70 -23.42 -5.01
CA PHE A 146 26.25 -23.13 -6.37
C PHE A 146 24.96 -22.34 -6.31
N VAL A 147 24.83 -21.33 -7.18
CA VAL A 147 23.62 -20.51 -7.30
C VAL A 147 23.12 -20.56 -8.73
N LYS A 148 21.85 -20.92 -8.89
CA LYS A 148 21.12 -20.63 -10.13
C LYS A 148 20.47 -19.26 -10.00
N ILE A 149 20.81 -18.34 -10.90
CA ILE A 149 20.29 -16.97 -10.86
C ILE A 149 18.86 -16.98 -11.42
N PRO A 150 17.86 -16.44 -10.70
CA PRO A 150 16.48 -16.36 -11.18
C PRO A 150 16.29 -15.27 -12.25
N SER A 151 15.15 -15.30 -12.94
CA SER A 151 14.71 -14.20 -13.81
C SER A 151 14.53 -12.90 -13.03
N GLU A 152 14.79 -11.80 -13.72
CA GLU A 152 14.57 -10.41 -13.31
C GLU A 152 13.15 -10.07 -12.84
N ASN A 153 12.15 -10.87 -13.23
CA ASN A 153 10.74 -10.56 -13.02
C ASN A 153 10.23 -10.93 -11.61
N PHE A 154 11.09 -11.36 -10.69
CA PHE A 154 10.67 -11.87 -9.39
C PHE A 154 10.93 -10.93 -8.22
N SER A 155 12.20 -10.63 -7.94
CA SER A 155 12.63 -9.82 -6.79
C SER A 155 14.10 -9.41 -6.99
N ARG A 156 14.86 -9.15 -5.91
CA ARG A 156 16.12 -8.40 -5.92
C ARG A 156 17.38 -9.13 -6.40
N LEU A 157 17.43 -10.45 -6.43
CA LEU A 157 18.46 -11.24 -7.13
C LEU A 157 17.92 -11.58 -8.53
N GLY A 158 18.69 -11.38 -9.59
CA GLY A 158 18.24 -11.79 -10.93
C GLY A 158 19.16 -11.46 -12.10
N HIS A 159 18.70 -11.81 -13.31
CA HIS A 159 19.38 -11.49 -14.57
C HIS A 159 18.37 -11.16 -15.69
N TYR A 160 18.75 -10.26 -16.60
CA TYR A 160 18.06 -9.98 -17.87
C TYR A 160 19.03 -10.25 -19.02
N GLY A 161 18.79 -11.33 -19.76
CA GLY A 161 19.80 -11.85 -20.70
C GLY A 161 21.11 -12.12 -19.95
N GLN A 162 22.19 -11.47 -20.36
CA GLN A 162 23.51 -11.54 -19.70
C GLN A 162 23.89 -10.24 -18.96
N SER A 163 22.89 -9.52 -18.45
CA SER A 163 23.01 -8.42 -17.50
C SER A 163 22.60 -8.91 -16.11
N TYR A 164 23.41 -8.65 -15.09
CA TYR A 164 23.31 -9.33 -13.80
C TYR A 164 23.18 -8.36 -12.63
N GLN A 165 22.27 -8.67 -11.71
CA GLN A 165 22.13 -8.07 -10.39
C GLN A 165 22.26 -9.18 -9.35
N ILE A 166 23.42 -9.21 -8.69
CA ILE A 166 23.82 -10.31 -7.82
C ILE A 166 23.82 -9.83 -6.37
N THR A 167 22.74 -10.16 -5.69
CA THR A 167 22.40 -9.69 -4.34
C THR A 167 21.92 -10.88 -3.51
N GLN A 168 22.13 -10.87 -2.20
CA GLN A 168 21.76 -11.97 -1.29
C GLN A 168 22.12 -13.37 -1.81
N TRP A 169 23.31 -13.50 -2.40
CA TRP A 169 23.69 -14.61 -3.28
C TRP A 169 24.60 -15.65 -2.62
N TYR A 170 25.02 -15.43 -1.37
CA TYR A 170 25.94 -16.29 -0.62
C TYR A 170 25.33 -16.70 0.73
N PRO A 171 25.75 -17.83 1.33
CA PRO A 171 25.35 -18.21 2.68
C PRO A 171 25.82 -17.17 3.70
N LYS A 172 24.91 -16.73 4.58
CA LYS A 172 25.18 -15.61 5.49
C LYS A 172 24.81 -15.96 6.92
N PRO A 173 25.70 -15.85 7.92
CA PRO A 173 25.32 -16.02 9.32
C PRO A 173 24.23 -15.02 9.73
N ALA A 174 23.22 -15.50 10.46
CA ALA A 174 22.24 -14.64 11.10
C ALA A 174 22.87 -13.84 12.24
N VAL A 175 22.37 -12.63 12.50
CA VAL A 175 22.86 -11.80 13.60
C VAL A 175 22.55 -12.45 14.95
N TYR A 176 23.51 -12.42 15.87
CA TYR A 176 23.32 -12.80 17.26
C TYR A 176 23.61 -11.60 18.16
N ASP A 177 22.53 -11.02 18.71
CA ASP A 177 22.57 -9.80 19.54
C ASP A 177 21.85 -10.01 20.89
N ASN A 178 21.63 -8.93 21.64
CA ASN A 178 20.95 -8.95 22.95
C ASN A 178 19.50 -9.47 22.89
N ASN A 179 18.89 -9.53 21.70
CA ASN A 179 17.56 -10.12 21.49
C ASN A 179 17.63 -11.58 21.00
N GLY A 180 18.82 -12.18 20.99
CA GLY A 180 19.09 -13.52 20.52
C GLY A 180 19.33 -13.59 19.00
N TRP A 181 19.10 -14.77 18.43
CA TRP A 181 19.29 -15.03 17.00
C TRP A 181 18.24 -14.34 16.14
N GLN A 182 18.68 -13.49 15.20
CA GLN A 182 17.84 -12.79 14.24
C GLN A 182 17.88 -13.50 12.87
N TYR A 183 17.20 -14.65 12.75
CA TYR A 183 17.00 -15.33 11.46
C TYR A 183 15.58 -15.14 10.94
N PHE A 184 15.45 -15.01 9.62
CA PHE A 184 14.16 -14.84 8.94
C PHE A 184 14.29 -15.20 7.47
N SER A 185 13.18 -15.68 6.88
CA SER A 185 13.14 -16.05 5.48
C SER A 185 13.21 -14.83 4.56
N TYR A 186 13.68 -15.06 3.35
CA TYR A 186 13.64 -14.06 2.29
C TYR A 186 12.17 -13.73 1.97
N LEU A 187 11.89 -12.44 1.89
CA LEU A 187 10.59 -11.88 1.54
C LEU A 187 10.82 -10.81 0.47
N ASN A 188 9.77 -10.49 -0.29
CA ASN A 188 9.83 -9.39 -1.25
C ASN A 188 9.61 -8.02 -0.59
N GLN A 189 9.12 -7.99 0.65
CA GLN A 189 8.84 -6.77 1.42
C GLN A 189 9.70 -6.77 2.69
N GLY A 190 10.34 -5.63 2.95
CA GLY A 190 11.33 -5.43 4.02
C GLY A 190 12.73 -5.81 3.58
N GLU A 191 13.72 -5.27 4.30
CA GLU A 191 15.13 -5.48 3.99
C GLU A 191 15.81 -6.55 4.85
N PHE A 192 17.14 -6.49 4.86
CA PHE A 192 18.06 -7.48 5.38
C PHE A 192 18.69 -7.00 6.68
N TYR A 193 19.27 -7.93 7.44
CA TYR A 193 19.95 -7.64 8.70
C TYR A 193 21.05 -8.67 8.88
N SER A 194 22.28 -8.21 9.07
CA SER A 194 23.48 -9.04 8.92
C SER A 194 24.63 -8.47 9.75
N GLU A 195 25.55 -9.34 10.16
CA GLU A 195 26.70 -8.95 10.99
C GLU A 195 27.74 -8.15 10.20
N TYR A 196 28.42 -7.24 10.88
CA TYR A 196 29.55 -6.50 10.31
C TYR A 196 30.83 -7.35 10.21
N GLY A 197 31.62 -7.08 9.19
CA GLY A 197 33.01 -7.52 9.10
C GLY A 197 33.69 -7.09 7.81
N LYS A 198 34.84 -7.72 7.56
CA LYS A 198 35.65 -7.50 6.37
C LYS A 198 35.22 -8.45 5.26
N PHE A 199 35.03 -7.92 4.06
CA PHE A 199 34.82 -8.69 2.85
C PHE A 199 36.05 -8.60 1.95
N ASP A 200 36.52 -9.75 1.50
CA ASP A 200 37.53 -9.93 0.47
C ASP A 200 36.95 -10.84 -0.61
N VAL A 201 36.48 -10.25 -1.71
CA VAL A 201 35.68 -10.95 -2.72
C VAL A 201 36.38 -10.95 -4.06
N SER A 202 36.64 -12.14 -4.59
CA SER A 202 37.22 -12.36 -5.91
C SER A 202 36.16 -12.86 -6.90
N ILE A 203 35.87 -12.07 -7.94
CA ILE A 203 34.86 -12.34 -8.95
C ILE A 203 35.55 -12.70 -10.27
N THR A 204 35.36 -13.93 -10.73
CA THR A 204 35.84 -14.42 -12.03
C THR A 204 34.73 -14.35 -13.07
N ILE A 205 34.95 -13.58 -14.13
CA ILE A 205 33.91 -13.22 -15.13
C ILE A 205 34.55 -13.06 -16.52
N PRO A 206 33.81 -13.20 -17.65
CA PRO A 206 34.35 -12.89 -18.97
C PRO A 206 34.96 -11.48 -19.03
N ASP A 207 36.08 -11.34 -19.73
CA ASP A 207 36.96 -10.17 -19.59
C ASP A 207 36.38 -8.85 -20.14
N ASN A 208 35.32 -8.93 -20.95
CA ASN A 208 34.61 -7.78 -21.53
C ASN A 208 33.48 -7.20 -20.67
N TYR A 209 33.23 -7.76 -19.47
CA TYR A 209 32.29 -7.17 -18.52
C TYR A 209 32.89 -5.98 -17.76
N PHE A 210 32.08 -4.96 -17.49
CA PHE A 210 32.33 -4.02 -16.41
C PHE A 210 31.54 -4.46 -15.17
N VAL A 211 32.16 -4.36 -13.98
CA VAL A 211 31.57 -4.81 -12.72
C VAL A 211 31.53 -3.65 -11.72
N ALA A 212 30.33 -3.26 -11.30
CA ALA A 212 30.12 -2.37 -10.17
C ALA A 212 29.82 -3.23 -8.93
N ALA A 213 30.57 -3.05 -7.85
CA ALA A 213 30.43 -3.87 -6.65
C ALA A 213 30.62 -3.08 -5.38
N THR A 214 30.10 -3.61 -4.27
CA THR A 214 30.49 -3.21 -2.92
C THR A 214 32.02 -3.35 -2.75
N GLY A 215 32.64 -2.39 -2.06
CA GLY A 215 34.06 -2.39 -1.73
C GLY A 215 35.00 -1.86 -2.82
N ILE A 216 36.30 -1.83 -2.51
CA ILE A 216 37.33 -1.17 -3.33
C ILE A 216 38.00 -2.18 -4.26
N LEU A 217 37.98 -1.90 -5.57
CA LEU A 217 38.67 -2.70 -6.58
C LEU A 217 40.20 -2.64 -6.37
N GLN A 218 40.85 -3.80 -6.34
CA GLN A 218 42.29 -3.94 -6.09
C GLN A 218 43.13 -4.10 -7.36
N ASN A 219 42.50 -4.34 -8.52
CA ASN A 219 43.19 -4.60 -9.80
C ASN A 219 43.52 -3.28 -10.53
N PRO A 220 44.80 -2.85 -10.62
CA PRO A 220 45.14 -1.56 -11.22
C PRO A 220 44.82 -1.47 -12.72
N GLU A 221 45.07 -2.56 -13.46
CA GLU A 221 44.80 -2.62 -14.91
C GLU A 221 43.31 -2.51 -15.24
N GLU A 222 42.44 -3.05 -14.37
CA GLU A 222 40.99 -2.92 -14.56
C GLU A 222 40.51 -1.53 -14.18
N LEU A 223 41.09 -0.94 -13.12
CA LEU A 223 40.80 0.43 -12.73
C LEU A 223 41.15 1.42 -13.85
N GLU A 224 42.28 1.24 -14.52
CA GLU A 224 42.67 2.09 -15.67
C GLU A 224 41.65 1.98 -16.82
N LYS A 225 41.10 0.79 -17.09
CA LYS A 225 40.04 0.60 -18.10
C LYS A 225 38.74 1.30 -17.70
N ILE A 226 38.35 1.21 -16.42
CA ILE A 226 37.18 1.88 -15.85
C ILE A 226 37.33 3.40 -15.96
N GLU A 227 38.52 3.93 -15.61
CA GLU A 227 38.82 5.36 -15.71
C GLU A 227 38.79 5.84 -17.16
N LYS A 228 39.37 5.09 -18.09
CA LYS A 228 39.30 5.39 -19.52
C LYS A 228 37.86 5.42 -20.03
N ASN A 229 37.04 4.43 -19.66
CA ASN A 229 35.61 4.44 -19.99
C ASN A 229 34.91 5.67 -19.39
N ALA A 230 35.24 6.05 -18.14
CA ALA A 230 34.67 7.22 -17.49
C ALA A 230 35.01 8.53 -18.23
N GLU A 231 36.25 8.68 -18.67
CA GLU A 231 36.69 9.83 -19.48
C GLU A 231 35.97 9.87 -20.82
N GLU A 232 35.86 8.75 -21.52
CA GLU A 232 35.16 8.64 -22.81
C GLU A 232 33.66 8.95 -22.67
N SER A 233 33.01 8.36 -21.68
CA SER A 233 31.58 8.51 -21.41
C SER A 233 31.23 9.95 -21.01
N SER A 234 32.09 10.63 -20.23
CA SER A 234 31.90 12.03 -19.87
C SER A 234 31.92 13.00 -21.07
N LYS A 235 32.58 12.64 -22.17
CA LYS A 235 32.69 13.44 -23.40
C LYS A 235 31.55 13.18 -24.38
N LYS A 236 30.75 12.14 -24.18
CA LYS A 236 29.65 11.78 -25.10
C LYS A 236 28.47 12.74 -24.95
N LEU A 237 28.09 13.38 -26.06
CA LEU A 237 26.95 14.29 -26.13
C LEU A 237 25.60 13.55 -26.20
N THR A 238 25.56 12.39 -26.86
CA THR A 238 24.36 11.54 -27.00
C THR A 238 24.75 10.07 -26.93
N PHE A 239 23.83 9.22 -26.44
CA PHE A 239 23.95 7.76 -26.61
C PHE A 239 22.80 7.27 -27.49
N ASN A 240 23.01 6.13 -28.16
CA ASN A 240 22.00 5.58 -29.05
C ASN A 240 20.97 4.77 -28.25
N LYS A 241 19.85 5.39 -27.90
CA LYS A 241 18.74 4.73 -27.18
C LYS A 241 18.16 3.47 -27.85
N ASN A 242 18.39 3.29 -29.16
CA ASN A 242 17.92 2.14 -29.91
C ASN A 242 18.91 0.95 -29.87
N ASP A 243 20.13 1.17 -29.38
CA ASP A 243 21.15 0.14 -29.26
C ASP A 243 21.16 -0.45 -27.85
N ASN A 244 20.25 -1.39 -27.62
CA ASN A 244 20.15 -2.12 -26.35
C ASN A 244 20.64 -3.58 -26.47
N ASN A 245 21.28 -3.95 -27.57
CA ASN A 245 21.76 -5.30 -27.79
C ASN A 245 22.91 -5.61 -26.82
N ILE A 246 22.79 -6.73 -26.10
CA ILE A 246 23.86 -7.20 -25.20
C ILE A 246 24.97 -7.81 -26.08
N PRO A 247 26.22 -7.30 -26.05
CA PRO A 247 27.34 -7.85 -26.82
C PRO A 247 27.61 -9.32 -26.46
N GLU A 248 28.29 -10.09 -27.32
CA GLU A 248 28.62 -11.49 -27.01
C GLU A 248 29.64 -11.64 -25.86
N SER A 249 29.56 -12.80 -25.20
CA SER A 249 30.52 -13.37 -24.26
C SER A 249 31.98 -13.35 -24.74
N SER A 250 32.93 -12.73 -24.03
CA SER A 250 34.33 -13.08 -24.26
C SER A 250 34.59 -14.54 -23.84
N THR A 251 35.45 -15.25 -24.59
CA THR A 251 35.90 -16.59 -24.21
C THR A 251 37.01 -16.58 -23.16
N LYS A 252 37.61 -15.41 -22.91
CA LYS A 252 38.63 -15.19 -21.89
C LYS A 252 37.99 -14.66 -20.60
N TYR A 253 38.56 -15.06 -19.47
CA TYR A 253 38.11 -14.62 -18.14
C TYR A 253 39.14 -13.70 -17.49
N LYS A 254 38.65 -12.81 -16.63
CA LYS A 254 39.43 -12.04 -15.67
C LYS A 254 38.93 -12.29 -14.25
N THR A 255 39.77 -12.05 -13.26
CA THR A 255 39.40 -12.12 -11.84
C THR A 255 39.60 -10.75 -11.18
N LEU A 256 38.51 -10.19 -10.67
CA LEU A 256 38.48 -8.90 -10.01
C LEU A 256 38.38 -9.09 -8.50
N ARG A 257 39.24 -8.44 -7.72
CA ARG A 257 39.24 -8.53 -6.26
C ARG A 257 38.77 -7.22 -5.63
N PHE A 258 37.77 -7.31 -4.78
CA PHE A 258 37.17 -6.18 -4.05
C PHE A 258 37.38 -6.37 -2.55
N ILE A 259 37.84 -5.33 -1.84
CA ILE A 259 38.09 -5.39 -0.40
C ILE A 259 37.39 -4.22 0.29
N GLN A 260 36.70 -4.51 1.39
CA GLN A 260 36.16 -3.49 2.31
C GLN A 260 36.02 -4.05 3.72
N ASP A 261 36.28 -3.24 4.74
CA ASP A 261 35.99 -3.55 6.14
C ASP A 261 34.78 -2.75 6.66
N SER A 262 34.20 -3.22 7.76
CA SER A 262 33.05 -2.61 8.45
C SER A 262 31.78 -2.49 7.59
N ILE A 263 31.52 -3.48 6.74
CA ILE A 263 30.24 -3.63 6.02
C ILE A 263 29.55 -4.92 6.44
N HIS A 264 28.25 -5.03 6.16
CA HIS A 264 27.44 -6.20 6.56
C HIS A 264 26.75 -6.91 5.38
N ASP A 265 26.97 -6.42 4.15
CA ASP A 265 26.42 -7.02 2.95
C ASP A 265 27.30 -6.72 1.72
N PHE A 266 27.18 -7.55 0.68
CA PHE A 266 27.98 -7.46 -0.53
C PHE A 266 27.15 -7.75 -1.77
N ALA A 267 26.99 -6.74 -2.62
CA ALA A 267 26.31 -6.83 -3.89
C ALA A 267 27.24 -6.50 -5.05
N TRP A 268 26.95 -7.06 -6.23
CA TRP A 268 27.64 -6.68 -7.46
C TRP A 268 26.74 -6.80 -8.68
N PHE A 269 27.06 -5.99 -9.67
CA PHE A 269 26.29 -5.76 -10.88
C PHE A 269 27.24 -5.83 -12.07
N ALA A 270 26.84 -6.52 -13.13
CA ALA A 270 27.70 -6.76 -14.27
C ALA A 270 26.95 -6.61 -15.58
N ASP A 271 27.47 -5.73 -16.45
CA ASP A 271 27.00 -5.53 -17.81
C ASP A 271 28.18 -5.16 -18.72
N LYS A 272 28.14 -5.63 -19.96
CA LYS A 272 29.13 -5.33 -21.00
C LYS A 272 28.94 -3.94 -21.61
N ARG A 273 27.75 -3.36 -21.42
CA ARG A 273 27.31 -2.09 -22.03
C ARG A 273 27.49 -0.88 -21.12
N PHE A 274 28.02 -1.06 -19.91
CA PHE A 274 28.10 0.06 -18.96
C PHE A 274 28.94 1.22 -19.52
N HIS A 275 28.31 2.39 -19.56
CA HIS A 275 28.96 3.68 -19.54
C HIS A 275 29.22 4.05 -18.08
N ILE A 276 30.37 4.66 -17.83
CA ILE A 276 30.82 4.97 -16.47
C ILE A 276 30.96 6.48 -16.34
N LEU A 277 30.60 7.06 -15.21
CA LEU A 277 30.98 8.44 -14.84
C LEU A 277 31.74 8.40 -13.51
N LYS A 278 32.70 9.33 -13.38
CA LYS A 278 33.54 9.48 -12.19
C LYS A 278 33.50 10.92 -11.72
N SER A 279 33.43 11.11 -10.41
CA SER A 279 33.65 12.42 -9.77
C SER A 279 34.24 12.25 -8.38
N ASN A 280 34.41 13.35 -7.68
CA ASN A 280 34.75 13.36 -6.26
C ASN A 280 33.91 14.41 -5.54
N VAL A 281 33.50 14.10 -4.32
CA VAL A 281 32.83 15.02 -3.41
C VAL A 281 33.72 15.26 -2.19
N GLU A 282 33.89 16.53 -1.82
CA GLU A 282 34.60 16.90 -0.60
C GLU A 282 33.61 16.95 0.57
N LEU A 283 33.89 16.19 1.63
CA LEU A 283 33.02 16.09 2.78
C LEU A 283 32.97 17.41 3.57
N PRO A 284 31.79 17.78 4.12
CA PRO A 284 31.55 19.11 4.66
C PRO A 284 32.47 19.47 5.85
N ASN A 285 32.71 18.54 6.78
CA ASN A 285 33.50 18.82 7.99
C ASN A 285 34.95 18.34 7.84
N SER A 286 35.16 17.08 7.44
CA SER A 286 36.52 16.49 7.39
C SER A 286 37.38 16.96 6.22
N LYS A 287 36.76 17.52 5.17
CA LYS A 287 37.40 17.87 3.88
C LYS A 287 38.03 16.68 3.14
N ARG A 288 37.77 15.45 3.60
CA ARG A 288 38.18 14.25 2.86
C ARG A 288 37.41 14.16 1.56
N LYS A 289 38.08 13.71 0.50
CA LYS A 289 37.43 13.43 -0.79
C LYS A 289 36.92 11.99 -0.82
N VAL A 290 35.69 11.84 -1.30
CA VAL A 290 35.05 10.54 -1.59
C VAL A 290 34.87 10.45 -3.10
N THR A 291 35.35 9.38 -3.70
CA THR A 291 35.17 9.14 -5.14
C THR A 291 33.75 8.64 -5.40
N THR A 292 33.10 9.16 -6.43
CA THR A 292 31.76 8.73 -6.83
C THR A 292 31.79 8.11 -8.21
N TRP A 293 31.17 6.94 -8.32
CA TRP A 293 31.10 6.15 -9.56
C TRP A 293 29.65 5.92 -9.96
N ILE A 294 29.35 6.11 -11.24
CA ILE A 294 28.02 5.88 -11.80
C ILE A 294 28.15 4.92 -12.96
N TYR A 295 27.44 3.81 -12.93
CA TYR A 295 27.39 2.81 -13.99
C TYR A 295 25.99 2.80 -14.59
N PHE A 296 25.86 3.00 -15.89
CA PHE A 296 24.55 3.05 -16.56
C PHE A 296 24.64 2.53 -18.00
N THR A 297 23.51 2.21 -18.60
CA THR A 297 23.42 1.68 -19.96
C THR A 297 22.83 2.71 -20.92
N ASN A 298 22.38 2.28 -22.10
CA ASN A 298 21.64 3.14 -23.03
C ASN A 298 20.15 3.30 -22.62
N VAL A 299 19.71 2.67 -21.54
CA VAL A 299 18.42 2.93 -20.93
C VAL A 299 18.49 4.29 -20.24
N GLU A 300 17.51 5.16 -20.52
CA GLU A 300 17.41 6.51 -19.91
C GLU A 300 18.68 7.36 -19.93
N GLU A 301 19.52 7.16 -20.94
CA GLU A 301 20.91 7.61 -20.98
C GLU A 301 21.05 9.12 -20.72
N ASN A 302 20.05 9.90 -21.17
CA ASN A 302 20.05 11.35 -21.06
C ASN A 302 19.77 11.83 -19.63
N LEU A 303 19.09 11.03 -18.81
CA LEU A 303 18.84 11.32 -17.40
C LEU A 303 20.12 11.09 -16.59
N TRP A 304 20.82 9.98 -16.84
CA TRP A 304 21.99 9.53 -16.10
C TRP A 304 23.24 10.41 -16.23
N LYS A 305 23.33 11.28 -17.26
CA LYS A 305 24.44 12.25 -17.40
C LYS A 305 24.63 13.14 -16.18
N ASN A 306 23.55 13.45 -15.47
CA ASN A 306 23.58 14.30 -14.27
C ASN A 306 23.68 13.49 -12.96
N ALA A 307 23.66 12.16 -13.02
CA ALA A 307 23.64 11.29 -11.83
C ALA A 307 24.85 11.50 -10.91
N VAL A 308 26.00 11.89 -11.46
CA VAL A 308 27.18 12.33 -10.70
C VAL A 308 26.82 13.39 -9.65
N ASN A 309 26.06 14.41 -10.05
CA ASN A 309 25.69 15.50 -9.15
C ASN A 309 24.73 14.99 -8.07
N TYR A 310 23.81 14.09 -8.42
CA TYR A 310 22.84 13.53 -7.49
C TYR A 310 23.53 12.69 -6.41
N VAL A 311 24.46 11.81 -6.79
CA VAL A 311 25.27 11.02 -5.83
C VAL A 311 26.13 11.94 -4.95
N ASN A 312 26.84 12.90 -5.55
CA ASN A 312 27.67 13.85 -4.81
C ASN A 312 26.84 14.64 -3.79
N ASN A 313 25.65 15.11 -4.18
CA ASN A 313 24.75 15.83 -3.31
C ASN A 313 24.26 14.95 -2.15
N GLY A 314 23.82 13.72 -2.43
CA GLY A 314 23.45 12.75 -1.40
C GLY A 314 24.58 12.56 -0.39
N VAL A 315 25.80 12.26 -0.86
CA VAL A 315 26.96 12.07 0.03
C VAL A 315 27.26 13.31 0.86
N TYR A 316 27.23 14.50 0.26
CA TYR A 316 27.55 15.75 0.94
C TYR A 316 26.53 16.09 2.04
N TYR A 317 25.23 16.07 1.71
CA TYR A 317 24.18 16.54 2.62
C TYR A 317 23.88 15.54 3.73
N TYR A 318 23.92 14.23 3.47
CA TYR A 318 23.85 13.24 4.55
C TYR A 318 25.06 13.31 5.47
N SER A 319 26.27 13.55 4.92
CA SER A 319 27.45 13.82 5.75
C SER A 319 27.29 15.04 6.65
N LYS A 320 26.59 16.07 6.15
CA LYS A 320 26.33 17.30 6.88
C LYS A 320 25.29 17.11 7.99
N TRP A 321 24.22 16.38 7.72
CA TRP A 321 23.07 16.31 8.62
C TRP A 321 23.05 15.11 9.57
N VAL A 322 23.71 14.02 9.21
CA VAL A 322 23.72 12.77 10.01
C VAL A 322 25.08 12.55 10.64
N GLY A 323 26.15 12.55 9.83
CA GLY A 323 27.53 12.36 10.27
C GLY A 323 28.42 11.92 9.10
N GLU A 324 29.74 12.02 9.23
CA GLU A 324 30.65 11.90 8.07
C GLU A 324 30.61 10.51 7.39
N TYR A 325 30.44 10.48 6.06
CA TYR A 325 30.49 9.24 5.27
C TYR A 325 31.86 8.56 5.42
N PRO A 326 32.00 7.36 5.99
CA PRO A 326 33.29 6.81 6.41
C PRO A 326 34.09 6.14 5.28
N TYR A 327 33.45 5.72 4.19
CA TYR A 327 34.11 5.00 3.11
C TYR A 327 34.81 5.94 2.12
N SER A 328 35.73 5.41 1.31
CA SER A 328 36.47 6.18 0.30
C SER A 328 35.71 6.37 -1.02
N GLN A 329 34.68 5.57 -1.28
CA GLN A 329 33.84 5.71 -2.47
C GLN A 329 32.35 5.43 -2.22
N CYS A 330 31.51 5.95 -3.12
CA CYS A 330 30.08 5.68 -3.20
C CYS A 330 29.71 5.43 -4.66
N THR A 331 28.88 4.42 -4.94
CA THR A 331 28.53 4.00 -6.30
C THR A 331 27.03 3.98 -6.51
N ALA A 332 26.56 4.44 -7.66
CA ALA A 332 25.20 4.20 -8.14
C ALA A 332 25.26 3.41 -9.45
N VAL A 333 24.38 2.43 -9.61
CA VAL A 333 24.32 1.59 -10.80
C VAL A 333 22.89 1.46 -11.30
N GLU A 334 22.70 1.71 -12.59
CA GLU A 334 21.47 1.39 -13.29
C GLU A 334 21.31 -0.13 -13.38
N SER A 335 20.15 -0.62 -12.96
CA SER A 335 19.77 -2.01 -13.17
C SER A 335 18.75 -2.11 -14.30
N ALA A 336 18.97 -3.10 -15.18
CA ALA A 336 17.95 -3.53 -16.14
C ALA A 336 16.75 -4.25 -15.47
N LEU A 337 16.81 -4.51 -14.16
CA LEU A 337 15.82 -5.30 -13.42
C LEU A 337 14.89 -4.42 -12.57
N GLY A 338 13.57 -4.62 -12.70
CA GLY A 338 12.53 -3.83 -12.04
C GLY A 338 12.19 -4.26 -10.61
N ALA A 339 13.19 -4.50 -9.76
CA ALA A 339 12.97 -4.85 -8.35
C ALA A 339 12.77 -3.59 -7.48
N GLY A 340 11.70 -2.82 -7.72
CA GLY A 340 11.43 -1.57 -7.00
C GLY A 340 11.89 -0.31 -7.75
N GLY A 341 11.95 0.83 -7.03
CA GLY A 341 12.48 2.10 -7.55
C GLY A 341 14.00 2.17 -7.49
N GLY A 342 14.58 1.69 -6.38
CA GLY A 342 16.00 1.48 -6.16
C GLY A 342 16.19 0.46 -5.03
N MET A 343 17.46 0.14 -4.73
CA MET A 343 17.83 -0.78 -3.66
C MET A 343 19.24 -0.48 -3.16
N GLU A 344 19.37 -0.37 -1.85
CA GLU A 344 20.60 -0.06 -1.13
C GLU A 344 21.46 -1.29 -0.82
N TYR A 345 22.77 -1.14 -0.95
CA TYR A 345 23.78 -2.04 -0.38
C TYR A 345 24.93 -1.18 0.14
N PRO A 346 25.78 -1.69 1.05
CA PRO A 346 26.91 -0.91 1.52
C PRO A 346 27.77 -0.43 0.34
N MET A 347 27.98 0.90 0.28
CA MET A 347 28.75 1.62 -0.74
C MET A 347 28.18 1.63 -2.17
N ILE A 348 27.12 0.88 -2.45
CA ILE A 348 26.56 0.76 -3.81
C ILE A 348 25.05 0.71 -3.78
N THR A 349 24.40 1.59 -4.55
CA THR A 349 22.96 1.55 -4.78
C THR A 349 22.63 1.12 -6.20
N ASN A 350 21.62 0.27 -6.32
CA ASN A 350 20.91 -0.01 -7.56
C ASN A 350 19.78 1.01 -7.77
N ILE A 351 19.57 1.40 -9.02
CA ILE A 351 18.44 2.24 -9.44
C ILE A 351 17.75 1.58 -10.62
N GLY A 352 16.41 1.48 -10.56
CA GLY A 352 15.58 1.01 -11.67
C GLY A 352 15.10 2.14 -12.58
N TRP A 353 14.03 1.88 -13.33
CA TRP A 353 13.38 2.88 -14.20
C TRP A 353 12.78 4.02 -13.36
N SER A 354 13.39 5.20 -13.43
CA SER A 354 12.99 6.45 -12.77
C SER A 354 11.87 7.27 -13.41
N GLY A 355 11.83 7.45 -14.72
CA GLY A 355 10.77 8.11 -15.51
C GLY A 355 11.23 9.44 -16.12
N ASN A 356 11.92 10.23 -15.31
CA ASN A 356 12.38 11.59 -15.60
C ASN A 356 13.52 11.98 -14.66
N ALA A 357 14.22 13.08 -14.94
CA ALA A 357 15.42 13.50 -14.20
C ALA A 357 15.16 13.77 -12.72
N GLN A 358 13.99 14.33 -12.36
CA GLN A 358 13.67 14.63 -10.96
C GLN A 358 13.39 13.36 -10.15
N SER A 359 12.70 12.39 -10.76
CA SER A 359 12.49 11.07 -10.16
C SER A 359 13.82 10.35 -9.96
N LEU A 360 14.71 10.40 -10.96
CA LEU A 360 16.04 9.81 -10.88
C LEU A 360 16.89 10.45 -9.77
N GLU A 361 16.88 11.78 -9.65
CA GLU A 361 17.57 12.48 -8.56
C GLU A 361 17.04 12.07 -7.19
N ASN A 362 15.71 12.06 -7.00
CA ASN A 362 15.11 11.69 -5.73
C ASN A 362 15.49 10.26 -5.33
N VAL A 363 15.29 9.28 -6.23
CA VAL A 363 15.63 7.87 -5.96
C VAL A 363 17.12 7.74 -5.67
N ILE A 364 18.02 8.33 -6.47
CA ILE A 364 19.47 8.28 -6.18
C ILE A 364 19.78 8.85 -4.80
N VAL A 365 19.19 9.99 -4.41
CA VAL A 365 19.46 10.56 -3.09
C VAL A 365 18.89 9.71 -1.95
N HIS A 366 17.70 9.12 -2.13
CA HIS A 366 17.13 8.16 -1.18
C HIS A 366 18.08 6.97 -0.99
N GLU A 367 18.44 6.29 -2.07
CA GLU A 367 19.26 5.07 -1.96
C GLU A 367 20.71 5.36 -1.52
N VAL A 368 21.27 6.53 -1.87
CA VAL A 368 22.56 6.96 -1.33
C VAL A 368 22.44 7.21 0.18
N GLY A 369 21.33 7.81 0.62
CA GLY A 369 21.04 8.07 2.04
C GLY A 369 21.06 6.81 2.90
N HIS A 370 20.57 5.70 2.35
CA HIS A 370 20.62 4.40 2.98
C HIS A 370 22.03 3.87 3.27
N ASN A 371 23.08 4.44 2.70
CA ASN A 371 24.44 4.13 3.18
C ASN A 371 24.61 4.47 4.66
N TRP A 372 23.93 5.50 5.19
CA TRP A 372 23.97 5.87 6.60
C TRP A 372 23.14 4.95 7.48
N PHE A 373 21.90 4.68 7.08
CA PHE A 373 20.91 4.03 7.94
C PHE A 373 20.97 2.50 7.84
N TYR A 374 20.80 1.94 6.65
CA TYR A 374 21.06 0.53 6.36
C TYR A 374 22.55 0.19 6.50
N GLY A 375 23.43 0.85 5.74
CA GLY A 375 24.83 0.45 5.60
C GLY A 375 25.70 0.63 6.85
N ILE A 376 25.75 1.84 7.39
CA ILE A 376 26.67 2.23 8.47
C ILE A 376 26.05 2.05 9.86
N LEU A 377 24.76 2.36 10.02
CA LEU A 377 24.02 2.15 11.27
C LEU A 377 23.34 0.79 11.34
N GLY A 378 23.30 0.01 10.26
CA GLY A 378 22.95 -1.41 10.32
C GLY A 378 21.60 -1.68 10.95
N PHE A 379 20.58 -0.84 10.74
CA PHE A 379 19.30 -1.03 11.42
C PHE A 379 18.70 -2.40 11.13
N ASN A 380 18.01 -2.99 12.12
CA ASN A 380 17.20 -4.16 11.89
C ASN A 380 15.89 -3.75 11.22
N GLU A 381 15.95 -3.43 9.94
CA GLU A 381 14.77 -2.96 9.19
C GLU A 381 13.66 -4.00 9.22
N ARG A 382 14.00 -5.29 9.10
CA ARG A 382 13.02 -6.38 9.15
C ARG A 382 12.08 -6.27 10.37
N LYS A 383 12.62 -5.85 11.51
CA LYS A 383 11.87 -5.68 12.77
C LYS A 383 11.34 -4.26 12.97
N HIS A 384 12.10 -3.25 12.52
CA HIS A 384 11.83 -1.82 12.74
C HIS A 384 11.98 -1.00 11.44
N PRO A 385 11.09 -1.17 10.44
CA PRO A 385 11.28 -0.59 9.10
C PRO A 385 11.38 0.93 9.06
N TRP A 386 10.69 1.59 9.98
CA TRP A 386 10.70 3.06 10.05
C TRP A 386 12.07 3.63 10.43
N MET A 387 12.95 2.86 11.09
CA MET A 387 14.28 3.35 11.46
C MET A 387 15.14 3.55 10.23
N ASP A 388 14.96 2.71 9.21
CA ASP A 388 15.67 2.83 7.95
C ASP A 388 14.87 3.71 6.99
N GLU A 389 13.76 3.18 6.46
CA GLU A 389 12.95 3.87 5.45
C GLU A 389 12.34 5.18 5.93
N GLY A 390 11.87 5.22 7.18
CA GLY A 390 11.20 6.42 7.71
C GLY A 390 12.15 7.56 8.01
N ILE A 391 13.34 7.26 8.56
CA ILE A 391 14.38 8.26 8.81
C ILE A 391 15.01 8.69 7.49
N ASN A 392 15.28 7.75 6.58
CA ASN A 392 15.84 8.05 5.27
C ASN A 392 14.91 8.94 4.43
N SER A 393 13.61 8.59 4.35
CA SER A 393 12.62 9.43 3.66
C SER A 393 12.46 10.83 4.28
N TYR A 394 12.71 11.00 5.58
CA TYR A 394 12.75 12.34 6.17
C TYR A 394 13.91 13.18 5.62
N TYR A 395 15.10 12.59 5.49
CA TYR A 395 16.26 13.29 4.95
C TYR A 395 16.17 13.50 3.43
N GLU A 396 15.56 12.56 2.70
CA GLU A 396 15.18 12.74 1.30
C GLU A 396 14.23 13.96 1.16
N GLU A 397 13.17 14.02 1.97
CA GLU A 397 12.22 15.14 1.96
C GLU A 397 12.90 16.48 2.31
N ARG A 398 13.82 16.47 3.29
CA ARG A 398 14.64 17.63 3.65
C ARG A 398 15.51 18.08 2.48
N TYR A 399 16.17 17.14 1.79
CA TYR A 399 16.97 17.42 0.60
C TYR A 399 16.15 18.06 -0.52
N THR A 400 15.02 17.46 -0.89
CA THR A 400 14.15 18.00 -1.93
C THR A 400 13.65 19.41 -1.58
N THR A 401 13.29 19.63 -0.31
CA THR A 401 12.71 20.90 0.15
C THR A 401 13.74 22.02 0.30
N GLU A 402 14.90 21.74 0.91
CA GLU A 402 15.89 22.77 1.25
C GLU A 402 16.90 23.04 0.14
N ILE A 403 17.29 22.01 -0.62
CA ILE A 403 18.39 22.07 -1.57
C ILE A 403 17.88 22.20 -3.00
N VAL A 404 17.14 21.20 -3.45
CA VAL A 404 16.66 21.13 -4.83
C VAL A 404 15.64 22.24 -5.08
N LYS A 405 14.76 22.52 -4.09
CA LYS A 405 13.67 23.51 -4.17
C LYS A 405 12.76 23.31 -5.39
N ASN A 406 12.85 22.15 -6.04
CA ASN A 406 12.14 21.82 -7.27
C ASN A 406 10.89 21.02 -6.91
N ILE A 407 9.75 21.64 -7.20
CA ILE A 407 8.42 21.06 -7.01
C ILE A 407 8.02 20.24 -8.27
N GLY A 408 8.87 20.23 -9.30
CA GLY A 408 8.65 19.69 -10.65
C GLY A 408 7.93 18.34 -10.71
N TYR A 409 8.45 17.33 -9.99
CA TYR A 409 7.87 15.98 -9.93
C TYR A 409 6.42 15.99 -9.41
N TYR A 410 6.15 16.74 -8.34
CA TYR A 410 4.82 16.94 -7.75
C TYR A 410 3.95 17.94 -8.54
N SER A 411 4.56 18.77 -9.38
CA SER A 411 3.86 19.69 -10.28
C SER A 411 3.45 19.05 -11.61
N SER A 412 4.04 17.89 -11.96
CA SER A 412 3.72 17.12 -13.17
C SER A 412 2.35 16.44 -13.11
N TYR A 413 1.69 16.51 -11.94
CA TYR A 413 0.29 16.16 -11.79
C TYR A 413 -0.60 17.15 -12.56
N ASN A 414 -0.94 16.70 -13.77
CA ASN A 414 -1.95 17.14 -14.73
C ASN A 414 -2.81 18.35 -14.28
N SER A 415 -3.02 19.32 -15.17
CA SER A 415 -4.01 20.41 -15.02
C SER A 415 -5.35 19.95 -14.43
N LEU A 416 -5.72 18.69 -14.68
CA LEU A 416 -6.83 17.97 -14.06
C LEU A 416 -6.78 17.91 -12.52
N MET A 417 -5.66 17.57 -11.88
CA MET A 417 -5.55 17.53 -10.40
C MET A 417 -5.75 18.92 -9.79
N LYS A 418 -5.18 19.95 -10.42
CA LYS A 418 -5.36 21.35 -10.02
C LYS A 418 -6.82 21.80 -10.19
N LEU A 419 -7.47 21.43 -11.29
CA LEU A 419 -8.91 21.62 -11.52
C LEU A 419 -9.72 20.95 -10.39
N LEU A 420 -9.38 19.71 -10.07
CA LEU A 420 -9.98 18.92 -8.99
C LEU A 420 -9.63 19.44 -7.58
N GLY A 421 -8.76 20.44 -7.47
CA GLY A 421 -8.41 21.10 -6.22
C GLY A 421 -7.41 20.38 -5.34
N ILE A 422 -6.71 19.40 -5.89
CA ILE A 422 -5.50 18.87 -5.30
C ILE A 422 -4.38 19.87 -5.62
N LYS A 423 -3.83 20.49 -4.58
CA LYS A 423 -2.60 21.28 -4.67
C LYS A 423 -1.52 20.48 -3.97
N LEU A 424 -0.68 19.80 -4.74
CA LEU A 424 0.54 19.16 -4.24
C LEU A 424 1.68 20.14 -4.51
N SER A 425 2.22 20.74 -3.46
CA SER A 425 3.26 21.77 -3.58
C SER A 425 4.65 21.29 -3.15
N ASN A 426 4.75 20.11 -2.54
CA ASN A 426 6.00 19.49 -2.09
C ASN A 426 5.75 18.00 -1.72
N PRO A 427 6.81 17.21 -1.45
CA PRO A 427 6.67 15.82 -0.97
C PRO A 427 5.81 15.69 0.29
N PHE A 428 5.97 16.64 1.23
CA PHE A 428 5.23 16.64 2.50
C PHE A 428 3.71 16.60 2.30
N ASP A 429 3.17 17.39 1.35
CA ASP A 429 1.74 17.43 1.04
C ASP A 429 1.23 16.06 0.54
N PHE A 430 2.02 15.37 -0.28
CA PHE A 430 1.66 14.05 -0.80
C PHE A 430 1.68 12.99 0.32
N ASN A 431 2.78 12.93 1.06
CA ASN A 431 2.94 12.05 2.22
C ASN A 431 1.79 12.28 3.22
N LYS A 432 1.43 13.55 3.45
CA LYS A 432 0.33 13.93 4.32
C LYS A 432 -1.02 13.44 3.82
N ILE A 433 -1.35 13.63 2.54
CA ILE A 433 -2.63 13.15 1.98
C ILE A 433 -2.74 11.62 2.06
N ALA A 434 -1.65 10.90 1.78
CA ALA A 434 -1.61 9.44 1.89
C ALA A 434 -1.83 8.97 3.35
N CYS A 435 -1.15 9.61 4.31
CA CYS A 435 -1.32 9.32 5.73
C CYS A 435 -2.73 9.68 6.23
N ASP A 436 -3.25 10.85 5.87
CA ASP A 436 -4.59 11.29 6.23
C ASP A 436 -5.65 10.36 5.63
N TYR A 437 -5.42 9.80 4.43
CA TYR A 437 -6.30 8.81 3.80
C TYR A 437 -6.39 7.52 4.61
N ILE A 438 -5.26 6.88 4.95
CA ILE A 438 -5.28 5.63 5.74
C ILE A 438 -5.76 5.85 7.17
N ALA A 439 -5.46 7.02 7.75
CA ALA A 439 -5.90 7.38 9.09
C ALA A 439 -7.41 7.58 9.15
N ARG A 440 -7.95 8.35 8.19
CA ARG A 440 -9.37 8.69 8.11
C ARG A 440 -10.20 7.68 7.35
N ASN A 441 -9.64 6.56 6.89
CA ASN A 441 -10.41 5.42 6.39
C ASN A 441 -10.38 4.20 7.35
N GLY A 442 -9.69 4.34 8.49
CA GLY A 442 -9.56 3.31 9.54
C GLY A 442 -8.55 2.20 9.24
N SER A 443 -7.72 2.34 8.20
CA SER A 443 -6.73 1.32 7.77
C SER A 443 -5.33 1.52 8.34
N ASP A 444 -5.09 2.57 9.14
CA ASP A 444 -3.78 2.86 9.72
C ASP A 444 -3.24 1.71 10.61
N GLN A 445 -1.92 1.62 10.68
CA GLN A 445 -1.18 0.71 11.57
C GLN A 445 -0.13 1.49 12.38
N ALA A 446 0.35 0.88 13.47
CA ALA A 446 1.50 1.41 14.19
C ALA A 446 2.71 1.49 13.24
N LEU A 447 3.58 2.48 13.44
CA LEU A 447 4.77 2.70 12.62
C LEU A 447 5.88 1.68 12.93
N ASP A 448 5.98 1.28 14.20
CA ASP A 448 6.96 0.30 14.68
C ASP A 448 6.37 -1.11 14.69
N LEU A 449 6.28 -1.71 13.50
CA LEU A 449 5.89 -3.12 13.27
C LEU A 449 6.95 -3.81 12.42
N CYS A 450 7.09 -5.13 12.54
CA CYS A 450 7.92 -5.90 11.61
C CYS A 450 7.41 -5.77 10.17
N SER A 451 8.31 -5.85 9.17
CA SER A 451 7.92 -5.64 7.76
C SER A 451 6.80 -6.57 7.33
N GLU A 452 6.80 -7.84 7.78
CA GLU A 452 5.78 -8.84 7.45
C GLU A 452 4.41 -8.62 8.13
N ASP A 453 4.36 -7.75 9.14
CA ASP A 453 3.15 -7.40 9.88
C ASP A 453 2.37 -6.24 9.23
N PHE A 454 2.96 -5.57 8.25
CA PHE A 454 2.25 -4.59 7.44
C PHE A 454 1.35 -5.28 6.43
N ILE A 455 0.16 -4.71 6.25
CA ILE A 455 -0.59 -4.95 5.01
C ILE A 455 0.24 -4.36 3.88
N THR A 456 0.46 -5.10 2.79
CA THR A 456 1.40 -4.70 1.73
C THR A 456 1.18 -3.29 1.20
N GLU A 457 -0.08 -2.86 1.00
CA GLU A 457 -0.36 -1.50 0.52
C GLU A 457 -0.03 -0.41 1.57
N ASN A 458 -0.07 -0.76 2.85
CA ASN A 458 0.25 0.14 3.95
C ASN A 458 1.76 0.25 4.20
N TYR A 459 2.57 -0.73 3.78
CA TYR A 459 4.02 -0.71 4.03
C TYR A 459 4.65 0.59 3.50
N GLY A 460 4.40 0.92 2.23
CA GLY A 460 4.90 2.15 1.60
C GLY A 460 4.42 3.42 2.31
N ILE A 461 3.12 3.51 2.66
CA ILE A 461 2.58 4.72 3.31
C ILE A 461 3.08 4.86 4.74
N ILE A 462 3.20 3.75 5.48
CA ILE A 462 3.54 3.81 6.90
C ILE A 462 5.05 3.90 7.10
N ALA A 463 5.83 2.96 6.57
CA ALA A 463 7.27 2.93 6.79
C ALA A 463 7.96 4.19 6.25
N TYR A 464 7.56 4.67 5.06
CA TYR A 464 8.15 5.84 4.40
C TYR A 464 7.42 7.13 4.77
N SER A 465 6.18 7.31 4.29
CA SER A 465 5.49 8.62 4.41
C SER A 465 5.18 9.00 5.86
N LYS A 466 4.59 8.09 6.65
CA LYS A 466 4.31 8.36 8.08
C LYS A 466 5.61 8.46 8.87
N GLY A 467 6.59 7.62 8.56
CA GLY A 467 7.96 7.74 9.08
C GLY A 467 8.51 9.16 8.92
N ALA A 468 8.61 9.63 7.67
CA ALA A 468 9.14 10.95 7.34
C ALA A 468 8.39 12.10 8.04
N LEU A 469 7.05 12.08 8.00
CA LEU A 469 6.22 13.11 8.65
C LEU A 469 6.44 13.17 10.16
N THR A 470 6.62 12.01 10.80
CA THR A 470 6.77 11.94 12.26
C THR A 470 8.18 12.34 12.70
N MET A 471 9.21 12.02 11.91
CA MET A 471 10.56 12.54 12.12
C MET A 471 10.62 14.07 11.93
N ASN A 472 9.96 14.59 10.90
CA ASN A 472 9.85 16.05 10.70
C ASN A 472 9.12 16.72 11.87
N TYR A 473 8.07 16.10 12.40
CA TYR A 473 7.36 16.58 13.58
C TYR A 473 8.27 16.60 14.82
N LEU A 474 9.04 15.53 15.05
CA LEU A 474 10.05 15.49 16.12
C LEU A 474 11.09 16.61 15.96
N LYS A 475 11.63 16.81 14.74
CA LYS A 475 12.57 17.90 14.43
C LYS A 475 11.98 19.28 14.70
N ASN A 476 10.74 19.53 14.29
CA ASN A 476 10.10 20.83 14.50
C ASN A 476 9.83 21.12 15.98
N TYR A 477 9.50 20.10 16.79
CA TYR A 477 9.33 20.26 18.24
C TYR A 477 10.66 20.48 18.99
N LEU A 478 11.73 19.79 18.58
CA LEU A 478 13.06 19.94 19.19
C LEU A 478 13.82 21.17 18.71
N SER A 479 13.42 21.75 17.57
CA SER A 479 14.23 22.62 16.71
C SER A 479 15.29 21.85 15.91
N GLU A 480 15.60 22.37 14.73
CA GLU A 480 16.57 21.77 13.80
C GLU A 480 17.95 21.63 14.40
N LYS A 481 18.45 22.65 15.09
CA LYS A 481 19.78 22.62 15.72
C LYS A 481 19.90 21.51 16.77
N VAL A 482 18.89 21.34 17.62
CA VAL A 482 18.91 20.29 18.65
C VAL A 482 18.80 18.93 17.98
N TYR A 483 17.88 18.77 17.03
CA TYR A 483 17.69 17.52 16.30
C TYR A 483 18.97 17.07 15.59
N ASP A 484 19.61 17.95 14.81
CA ASP A 484 20.83 17.63 14.07
C ASP A 484 21.97 17.25 15.03
N ASN A 485 22.11 17.95 16.16
CA ASN A 485 23.07 17.58 17.20
C ASN A 485 22.78 16.20 17.81
N CYS A 486 21.50 15.87 18.06
CA CYS A 486 21.10 14.54 18.56
C CYS A 486 21.48 13.45 17.54
N MET A 487 21.21 13.68 16.25
CA MET A 487 21.51 12.74 15.19
C MET A 487 23.00 12.55 14.96
N HIS A 488 23.80 13.62 15.02
CA HIS A 488 25.26 13.54 14.96
C HIS A 488 25.82 12.71 16.12
N LYS A 489 25.34 12.96 17.34
CA LYS A 489 25.74 12.18 18.50
C LYS A 489 25.33 10.71 18.37
N PHE A 490 24.10 10.45 17.92
CA PHE A 490 23.61 9.10 17.68
C PHE A 490 24.47 8.37 16.64
N PHE A 491 24.76 9.01 15.51
CA PHE A 491 25.58 8.44 14.46
C PHE A 491 26.99 8.12 14.96
N GLU A 492 27.67 9.03 15.65
CA GLU A 492 29.02 8.78 16.15
C GLU A 492 29.07 7.68 17.22
N ASP A 493 28.07 7.60 18.10
CA ASP A 493 27.98 6.58 19.14
C ASP A 493 27.68 5.18 18.56
N TRP A 494 26.96 5.11 17.42
CA TRP A 494 26.41 3.87 16.85
C TRP A 494 26.92 3.49 15.46
N LYS A 495 27.85 4.25 14.85
CA LYS A 495 28.46 3.86 13.56
C LYS A 495 29.09 2.47 13.65
N PHE A 496 28.79 1.63 12.64
CA PHE A 496 29.18 0.22 12.52
C PHE A 496 28.67 -0.68 13.66
N LYS A 497 27.48 -0.37 14.17
CA LYS A 497 26.74 -1.13 15.20
C LYS A 497 25.30 -1.34 14.75
N HIS A 498 24.52 -2.06 15.57
CA HIS A 498 23.10 -2.34 15.37
C HIS A 498 22.22 -1.72 16.49
N PRO A 499 22.00 -0.40 16.50
CA PRO A 499 21.08 0.27 17.42
C PRO A 499 19.62 -0.14 17.23
N TYR A 500 18.86 -0.10 18.33
CA TYR A 500 17.42 -0.30 18.39
C TYR A 500 16.67 1.01 18.69
N PRO A 501 15.32 1.04 18.59
CA PRO A 501 14.53 2.23 18.89
C PRO A 501 14.83 2.87 20.25
N ASN A 502 15.15 2.07 21.26
CA ASN A 502 15.47 2.55 22.60
C ASN A 502 16.82 3.28 22.66
N ASP A 503 17.77 2.93 21.80
CA ASP A 503 19.08 3.59 21.74
C ASP A 503 18.96 4.98 21.12
N LEU A 504 18.13 5.11 20.07
CA LEU A 504 17.76 6.39 19.49
C LEU A 504 17.01 7.25 20.51
N ARG A 505 16.02 6.66 21.20
CA ARG A 505 15.27 7.33 22.28
C ARG A 505 16.21 7.91 23.33
N LYS A 506 17.07 7.06 23.89
CA LYS A 506 18.00 7.47 24.94
C LYS A 506 18.87 8.63 24.47
N THR A 507 19.46 8.51 23.29
CA THR A 507 20.33 9.57 22.74
C THR A 507 19.58 10.89 22.58
N PHE A 508 18.36 10.86 22.05
CA PHE A 508 17.55 12.05 21.84
C PHE A 508 17.04 12.68 23.14
N GLU A 509 16.60 11.88 24.11
CA GLU A 509 16.16 12.37 25.42
C GLU A 509 17.35 12.98 26.19
N ASP A 510 18.52 12.34 26.15
CA ASP A 510 19.75 12.85 26.79
C ASP A 510 20.23 14.17 26.16
N CYS A 511 20.19 14.29 24.83
CA CYS A 511 20.62 15.50 24.11
C CYS A 511 19.64 16.67 24.22
N SER A 512 18.33 16.38 24.17
CA SER A 512 17.29 17.41 24.16
C SER A 512 16.84 17.84 25.56
N GLY A 513 17.05 16.99 26.57
CA GLY A 513 16.53 17.18 27.93
C GLY A 513 15.00 17.09 28.01
N LYS A 514 14.34 16.52 26.99
CA LYS A 514 12.88 16.41 26.90
C LYS A 514 12.40 14.97 27.00
N ASP A 515 11.21 14.77 27.56
CA ASP A 515 10.51 13.49 27.51
C ASP A 515 9.89 13.27 26.11
N LEU A 516 10.32 12.21 25.43
CA LEU A 516 9.88 11.88 24.08
C LEU A 516 8.94 10.67 24.05
N SER A 517 8.33 10.32 25.19
CA SER A 517 7.34 9.23 25.29
C SER A 517 6.17 9.39 24.31
N TRP A 518 5.77 10.63 23.97
CA TRP A 518 4.73 10.88 22.96
C TRP A 518 5.10 10.37 21.56
N PHE A 519 6.39 10.31 21.25
CA PHE A 519 6.92 9.80 20.00
C PHE A 519 7.09 8.28 20.12
N PHE A 520 7.94 7.82 21.03
CA PHE A 520 8.36 6.41 21.13
C PHE A 520 7.28 5.45 21.65
N ASP A 521 6.47 5.87 22.63
CA ASP A 521 5.36 5.06 23.15
C ASP A 521 4.01 5.45 22.54
N GLY A 522 3.96 6.67 21.99
CA GLY A 522 2.82 7.22 21.27
C GLY A 522 2.82 6.83 19.81
N ILE A 523 3.24 7.75 18.94
CA ILE A 523 3.10 7.63 17.48
C ILE A 523 3.71 6.33 16.92
N LEU A 524 4.87 5.90 17.44
CA LEU A 524 5.53 4.71 16.93
C LEU A 524 4.72 3.44 17.17
N ARG A 525 4.15 3.29 18.38
CA ARG A 525 3.57 2.02 18.85
C ARG A 525 2.05 1.94 18.75
N ASN A 526 1.36 3.00 18.34
CA ASN A 526 -0.10 2.99 18.26
C ASN A 526 -0.66 3.83 17.11
N VAL A 527 -1.98 3.73 16.94
CA VAL A 527 -2.77 4.46 15.93
C VAL A 527 -3.57 5.61 16.56
N LYS A 528 -3.09 6.16 17.67
CA LYS A 528 -3.62 7.41 18.23
C LYS A 528 -2.98 8.57 17.49
N TYR A 529 -3.71 9.67 17.39
CA TYR A 529 -3.27 10.83 16.61
C TYR A 529 -3.28 12.10 17.45
N SER A 530 -2.55 13.11 16.98
CA SER A 530 -2.79 14.49 17.41
C SER A 530 -4.12 14.97 16.81
N ASP A 531 -5.05 15.42 17.64
CA ASP A 531 -6.28 16.14 17.26
C ASP A 531 -6.58 17.14 18.38
N TYR A 532 -6.04 18.35 18.24
CA TYR A 532 -6.27 19.46 19.13
C TYR A 532 -7.43 20.31 18.60
N LYS A 533 -8.13 21.01 19.49
CA LYS A 533 -9.21 21.91 19.06
C LYS A 533 -9.39 23.10 19.97
N PHE A 534 -9.74 24.23 19.38
CA PHE A 534 -10.19 25.38 20.16
C PHE A 534 -11.58 25.15 20.76
N LYS A 535 -11.69 25.29 22.09
CA LYS A 535 -12.97 25.23 22.82
C LYS A 535 -13.59 26.61 23.00
N LYS A 536 -12.81 27.63 23.35
CA LYS A 536 -13.31 28.99 23.64
C LYS A 536 -12.16 29.99 23.62
N ILE A 537 -12.46 31.24 23.26
CA ILE A 537 -11.64 32.42 23.54
C ILE A 537 -12.54 33.47 24.22
N LYS A 538 -12.04 34.17 25.24
CA LYS A 538 -12.74 35.26 25.92
C LYS A 538 -11.76 36.33 26.36
N LEU A 539 -12.19 37.60 26.34
CA LEU A 539 -11.47 38.68 26.99
C LEU A 539 -11.79 38.66 28.49
N ASN A 540 -10.76 38.58 29.33
CA ASN A 540 -10.90 38.86 30.76
C ASN A 540 -10.87 40.38 30.96
N LYS A 541 -12.05 40.98 31.20
CA LYS A 541 -12.19 42.43 31.34
C LYS A 541 -11.42 43.03 32.52
N LYS A 542 -11.07 42.24 33.54
CA LYS A 542 -10.34 42.72 34.72
C LYS A 542 -8.85 42.88 34.46
N THR A 543 -8.28 41.93 33.73
CA THR A 543 -6.83 41.88 33.44
C THR A 543 -6.50 42.40 32.04
N SER A 544 -7.51 42.65 31.20
CA SER A 544 -7.35 43.01 29.78
C SER A 544 -6.57 41.97 28.96
N VAL A 545 -6.59 40.70 29.40
CA VAL A 545 -5.92 39.55 28.76
C VAL A 545 -6.94 38.66 28.07
N TYR A 546 -6.61 38.13 26.90
CA TYR A 546 -7.44 37.10 26.26
C TYR A 546 -7.09 35.71 26.80
N GLU A 547 -8.10 34.97 27.25
CA GLU A 547 -7.98 33.58 27.68
C GLU A 547 -8.59 32.66 26.62
N PHE A 548 -7.84 31.67 26.16
CA PHE A 548 -8.35 30.62 25.27
C PHE A 548 -8.09 29.21 25.81
N VAL A 549 -8.89 28.26 25.34
CA VAL A 549 -8.85 26.86 25.80
C VAL A 549 -8.67 25.95 24.60
N ILE A 550 -7.64 25.11 24.65
CA ILE A 550 -7.44 24.01 23.69
C ILE A 550 -7.81 22.70 24.37
N LYS A 551 -8.51 21.82 23.65
CA LYS A 551 -8.83 20.45 24.09
C LYS A 551 -8.12 19.45 23.18
N ASN A 552 -7.44 18.45 23.76
CA ASN A 552 -6.98 17.26 23.06
C ASN A 552 -8.14 16.25 22.91
N LYS A 553 -8.42 15.83 21.68
CA LYS A 553 -9.42 14.82 21.31
C LYS A 553 -8.80 13.53 20.78
N GLY A 554 -7.55 13.56 20.31
CA GLY A 554 -6.92 12.46 19.59
C GLY A 554 -6.32 11.37 20.48
N GLY A 555 -6.20 11.63 21.80
CA GLY A 555 -5.78 10.65 22.79
C GLY A 555 -4.27 10.41 22.85
N LEU A 556 -3.51 11.01 21.93
CA LEU A 556 -2.05 11.08 21.96
C LEU A 556 -1.61 12.32 22.75
N ASN A 557 -0.66 12.17 23.68
CA ASN A 557 -0.10 13.27 24.47
C ASN A 557 1.01 14.03 23.71
N SER A 558 0.76 14.39 22.44
CA SER A 558 1.77 14.97 21.55
C SER A 558 1.92 16.49 21.72
N PRO A 559 3.12 17.06 21.51
CA PRO A 559 3.35 18.51 21.60
C PRO A 559 2.49 19.30 20.61
N LEU A 560 2.04 20.50 20.97
CA LEU A 560 1.26 21.33 20.05
C LEU A 560 1.97 22.65 19.77
N ASN A 561 1.94 23.08 18.51
CA ASN A 561 2.29 24.42 18.11
C ASN A 561 1.00 25.25 17.94
N TYR A 562 0.93 26.44 18.52
CA TYR A 562 -0.08 27.42 18.15
C TYR A 562 0.56 28.74 17.79
N SER A 563 -0.06 29.43 16.84
CA SER A 563 0.38 30.70 16.30
C SER A 563 -0.68 31.77 16.53
N ILE A 564 -0.22 32.98 16.85
CA ILE A 564 -1.06 34.17 16.94
C ILE A 564 -0.89 34.94 15.63
N LEU A 565 -2.00 35.35 15.03
CA LEU A 565 -2.00 36.02 13.72
C LEU A 565 -2.62 37.41 13.79
N GLN A 566 -2.04 38.33 13.03
CA GLN A 566 -2.58 39.66 12.75
C GLN A 566 -2.58 39.89 11.25
N ASN A 567 -3.70 40.30 10.67
CA ASN A 567 -3.84 40.53 9.22
C ASN A 567 -3.33 39.35 8.36
N GLY A 568 -3.56 38.11 8.83
CA GLY A 568 -3.13 36.88 8.15
C GLY A 568 -1.63 36.56 8.26
N LYS A 569 -0.83 37.37 8.98
CA LYS A 569 0.58 37.10 9.25
C LYS A 569 0.77 36.56 10.66
N THR A 570 1.60 35.54 10.82
CA THR A 570 2.01 35.02 12.14
C THR A 570 2.87 36.06 12.86
N ILE A 571 2.42 36.52 14.03
CA ILE A 571 3.17 37.44 14.91
C ILE A 571 3.96 36.70 15.98
N ASP A 572 3.49 35.51 16.39
CA ASP A 572 4.13 34.67 17.39
C ASP A 572 3.72 33.20 17.15
N SER A 573 4.59 32.25 17.51
CA SER A 573 4.37 30.82 17.39
C SER A 573 5.04 30.07 18.54
N ILE A 574 4.26 29.30 19.28
CA ILE A 574 4.67 28.71 20.56
C ILE A 574 4.46 27.20 20.51
N TRP A 575 5.54 26.46 20.78
CA TRP A 575 5.49 25.03 21.10
C TRP A 575 5.15 24.81 22.56
N VAL A 576 4.20 23.92 22.80
CA VAL A 576 3.74 23.53 24.13
C VAL A 576 3.84 22.01 24.25
N ASP A 577 4.36 21.54 25.37
CA ASP A 577 4.36 20.11 25.67
C ASP A 577 2.94 19.54 25.68
N GLY A 578 2.82 18.29 25.24
CA GLY A 578 1.54 17.62 25.09
C GLY A 578 0.77 17.55 26.40
N PHE A 579 -0.57 17.62 26.29
CA PHE A 579 -1.45 17.38 27.43
C PHE A 579 -2.68 16.57 27.05
N ILE A 580 -3.20 15.81 28.01
CA ILE A 580 -4.50 15.15 27.93
C ILE A 580 -5.59 16.10 28.45
N GLY A 581 -6.78 16.06 27.84
CA GLY A 581 -7.91 16.84 28.31
C GLY A 581 -7.87 18.28 27.79
N LYS A 582 -7.83 19.28 28.69
CA LYS A 582 -7.90 20.71 28.32
C LYS A 582 -6.78 21.49 28.98
N LYS A 583 -6.23 22.47 28.26
CA LYS A 583 -5.27 23.44 28.78
C LYS A 583 -5.73 24.86 28.47
N TYR A 584 -5.40 25.77 29.38
CA TYR A 584 -5.77 27.18 29.35
C TYR A 584 -4.53 27.99 28.99
N PHE A 585 -4.72 28.98 28.13
CA PHE A 585 -3.67 29.85 27.63
C PHE A 585 -4.12 31.29 27.68
N THR A 586 -3.15 32.19 27.75
CA THR A 586 -3.36 33.64 27.83
C THR A 586 -2.57 34.37 26.76
N ILE A 587 -3.19 35.37 26.15
CA ILE A 587 -2.53 36.31 25.23
C ILE A 587 -2.57 37.69 25.87
N THR A 588 -1.39 38.21 26.20
CA THR A 588 -1.21 39.55 26.80
C THR A 588 -1.22 40.66 25.74
N ASN A 589 -0.71 40.38 24.53
CA ASN A 589 -0.75 41.31 23.42
C ASN A 589 -2.13 41.31 22.74
N ASN A 590 -2.88 42.40 22.89
CA ASN A 590 -4.23 42.53 22.33
C ASN A 590 -4.26 42.76 20.81
N ILE A 591 -3.10 42.91 20.16
CA ILE A 591 -2.94 43.16 18.73
C ILE A 591 -2.89 41.81 17.99
N PHE A 592 -4.06 41.20 17.75
CA PHE A 592 -4.23 40.00 16.94
C PHE A 592 -5.68 39.89 16.45
N ASP A 593 -5.90 39.07 15.43
CA ASP A 593 -7.22 38.80 14.84
C ASP A 593 -7.63 37.32 14.96
N GLU A 594 -6.65 36.42 14.99
CA GLU A 594 -6.87 34.97 14.95
C GLU A 594 -5.77 34.21 15.71
N VAL A 595 -6.12 33.05 16.24
CA VAL A 595 -5.17 32.06 16.76
C VAL A 595 -5.37 30.76 15.99
N LEU A 596 -4.28 30.18 15.51
CA LEU A 596 -4.25 28.94 14.74
C LEU A 596 -3.42 27.87 15.47
N ILE A 597 -3.87 26.63 15.46
CA ILE A 597 -3.04 25.48 15.80
C ILE A 597 -2.28 25.08 14.53
N ASP A 598 -0.96 24.98 14.66
CA ASP A 598 -0.05 24.51 13.63
C ASP A 598 -0.14 25.26 12.30
N ALA A 599 -0.01 26.59 12.34
CA ALA A 599 -0.14 27.46 11.15
C ALA A 599 0.85 27.11 10.02
N ASN A 600 1.99 26.50 10.37
CA ASN A 600 3.05 26.12 9.43
C ASN A 600 2.98 24.65 8.98
N ASN A 601 1.94 23.90 9.38
CA ASN A 601 1.79 22.46 9.08
C ASN A 601 2.95 21.58 9.55
N GLN A 602 3.49 21.84 10.75
CA GLN A 602 4.65 21.15 11.32
C GLN A 602 4.28 19.97 12.24
N MET A 603 3.00 19.77 12.55
CA MET A 603 2.51 18.68 13.40
C MET A 603 1.94 17.51 12.59
N PHE A 604 2.14 16.29 13.08
CA PHE A 604 1.37 15.12 12.62
C PHE A 604 -0.05 15.13 13.24
N GLU A 605 -0.91 15.99 12.68
CA GLU A 605 -2.31 16.15 13.06
C GLU A 605 -3.25 15.74 11.92
N ILE A 606 -4.21 14.88 12.28
CA ILE A 606 -5.14 14.26 11.32
C ILE A 606 -6.35 15.13 11.04
N ASN A 607 -6.72 16.08 11.91
CA ASN A 607 -7.93 16.88 11.76
C ASN A 607 -7.61 18.34 12.06
N ARG A 608 -7.65 19.16 11.00
CA ARG A 608 -7.25 20.57 11.05
C ARG A 608 -8.43 21.54 10.89
N ASN A 609 -9.65 21.03 10.67
CA ASN A 609 -10.88 21.85 10.49
C ASN A 609 -11.47 22.35 11.83
N ASN A 610 -10.65 22.38 12.86
CA ASN A 610 -10.99 22.77 14.23
C ASN A 610 -9.83 23.50 14.90
N ASN A 611 -8.87 23.93 14.08
CA ASN A 611 -7.59 24.50 14.50
C ASN A 611 -7.60 26.01 14.50
N GLN A 612 -8.72 26.67 14.26
CA GLN A 612 -8.79 28.13 14.24
C GLN A 612 -9.79 28.70 15.24
N ILE A 613 -9.44 29.86 15.79
CA ILE A 613 -10.37 30.71 16.52
C ILE A 613 -10.09 32.19 16.28
N ARG A 614 -11.07 32.90 15.73
CA ARG A 614 -11.04 34.36 15.54
C ARG A 614 -11.36 35.09 16.84
N LYS A 615 -10.74 36.25 17.02
CA LYS A 615 -10.98 37.15 18.15
C LYS A 615 -12.44 37.63 18.20
N ASN A 616 -12.99 38.01 17.05
CA ASN A 616 -14.32 38.63 16.90
C ASN A 616 -15.25 37.84 15.94
N GLY A 617 -16.55 38.18 15.95
CA GLY A 617 -17.57 37.60 15.06
C GLY A 617 -18.45 36.52 15.70
N ILE A 618 -19.47 36.05 14.95
CA ILE A 618 -20.43 35.03 15.40
C ILE A 618 -19.93 33.61 15.08
N LEU A 619 -19.25 33.42 13.95
CA LEU A 619 -18.70 32.15 13.48
C LEU A 619 -17.19 32.04 13.75
N ARG A 620 -16.78 32.31 15.00
CA ARG A 620 -15.35 32.46 15.36
C ARG A 620 -14.48 31.23 15.08
N LYS A 621 -15.07 30.05 15.05
CA LYS A 621 -14.35 28.76 14.89
C LYS A 621 -14.50 28.15 13.50
N ILE A 622 -15.28 28.77 12.63
CA ILE A 622 -15.56 28.22 11.29
C ILE A 622 -14.62 28.89 10.31
N GLU A 623 -13.94 28.06 9.54
CA GLU A 623 -13.10 28.44 8.41
C GLU A 623 -13.90 29.31 7.42
N SER A 624 -13.22 30.14 6.64
CA SER A 624 -13.93 30.87 5.58
C SER A 624 -14.59 29.89 4.59
N LEU A 625 -15.84 30.17 4.21
CA LEU A 625 -16.57 29.39 3.19
C LEU A 625 -15.82 29.45 1.85
N ASN A 626 -15.81 28.33 1.14
CA ASN A 626 -15.22 28.23 -0.19
C ASN A 626 -16.13 27.42 -1.11
N PHE A 627 -16.72 28.08 -2.10
CA PHE A 627 -17.46 27.41 -3.16
C PHE A 627 -16.51 27.11 -4.31
N LYS A 628 -16.48 25.87 -4.79
CA LYS A 628 -15.57 25.47 -5.88
C LYS A 628 -16.23 24.52 -6.87
N LEU A 629 -16.11 24.85 -8.15
CA LEU A 629 -16.49 23.98 -9.25
C LEU A 629 -15.54 22.78 -9.30
N LEU A 630 -16.08 21.55 -9.39
CA LEU A 630 -15.34 20.30 -9.61
C LEU A 630 -14.26 19.94 -8.55
N GLY A 631 -14.42 20.34 -7.29
CA GLY A 631 -13.43 20.00 -6.24
C GLY A 631 -13.52 18.55 -5.73
N ILE A 632 -12.41 17.94 -5.31
CA ILE A 632 -12.39 16.62 -4.64
C ILE A 632 -11.64 16.62 -3.31
N ALA A 633 -10.58 17.43 -3.18
CA ALA A 633 -9.69 17.39 -2.03
C ALA A 633 -9.96 18.48 -0.99
N GLU A 634 -9.77 18.13 0.27
CA GLU A 634 -9.91 19.02 1.42
C GLU A 634 -8.78 20.06 1.47
N ILE A 635 -9.14 21.30 1.81
CA ILE A 635 -8.24 22.38 2.19
C ILE A 635 -8.58 22.75 3.64
N PRO A 636 -7.74 22.40 4.62
CA PRO A 636 -8.09 22.54 6.03
C PRO A 636 -8.47 23.93 6.53
N SER A 637 -8.00 24.98 5.85
CA SER A 637 -8.29 26.38 6.20
C SER A 637 -9.60 26.90 5.60
N LYS A 638 -10.41 26.02 4.96
CA LYS A 638 -11.64 26.39 4.24
C LYS A 638 -12.77 25.41 4.54
N THR A 639 -13.97 25.94 4.77
CA THR A 639 -15.20 25.14 4.73
C THR A 639 -15.66 25.05 3.27
N GLN A 640 -15.31 23.95 2.61
CA GLN A 640 -15.52 23.78 1.17
C GLN A 640 -16.90 23.19 0.83
N ILE A 641 -17.56 23.81 -0.14
CA ILE A 641 -18.78 23.33 -0.80
C ILE A 641 -18.47 23.23 -2.28
N PHE A 642 -18.43 22.00 -2.78
CA PHE A 642 -18.19 21.72 -4.19
C PHE A 642 -19.49 21.65 -4.95
N TYR A 643 -19.44 22.11 -6.20
CA TYR A 643 -20.54 21.98 -7.12
C TYR A 643 -20.04 21.52 -8.50
N SER A 644 -20.87 20.81 -9.24
CA SER A 644 -20.57 20.37 -10.61
C SER A 644 -21.86 20.31 -11.42
N PRO A 645 -21.85 20.73 -12.70
CA PRO A 645 -22.95 20.38 -13.59
C PRO A 645 -23.08 18.86 -13.65
N VAL A 646 -24.32 18.37 -13.69
CA VAL A 646 -24.64 16.97 -13.94
C VAL A 646 -25.77 16.89 -14.94
N VAL A 647 -25.76 15.86 -15.76
CA VAL A 647 -26.84 15.56 -16.69
C VAL A 647 -27.23 14.12 -16.47
N GLY A 648 -28.48 13.90 -16.05
CA GLY A 648 -29.09 12.59 -16.03
C GLY A 648 -29.90 12.34 -17.30
N TRP A 649 -30.22 11.08 -17.58
CA TRP A 649 -31.23 10.73 -18.57
C TRP A 649 -32.00 9.48 -18.13
N ASN A 650 -33.32 9.53 -18.27
CA ASN A 650 -34.18 8.35 -18.26
C ASN A 650 -35.34 8.58 -19.24
N TYR A 651 -36.06 7.51 -19.57
CA TYR A 651 -37.12 7.55 -20.58
C TYR A 651 -38.31 8.42 -20.16
N ALA A 652 -38.63 8.50 -18.87
CA ALA A 652 -39.75 9.29 -18.37
C ALA A 652 -39.40 10.78 -18.30
N ASP A 653 -38.37 11.13 -17.54
CA ASP A 653 -37.95 12.50 -17.28
C ASP A 653 -37.22 13.16 -18.47
N GLY A 654 -36.73 12.37 -19.43
CA GLY A 654 -35.93 12.86 -20.56
C GLY A 654 -34.52 13.24 -20.12
N ILE A 655 -33.94 14.26 -20.77
CA ILE A 655 -32.66 14.83 -20.33
C ILE A 655 -32.94 15.62 -19.03
N MET A 656 -32.09 15.40 -18.03
CA MET A 656 -32.22 15.97 -16.69
C MET A 656 -30.97 16.82 -16.37
N PRO A 657 -30.87 18.06 -16.89
CA PRO A 657 -29.81 18.96 -16.46
C PRO A 657 -29.98 19.31 -14.98
N GLY A 658 -28.86 19.39 -14.25
CA GLY A 658 -28.89 19.77 -12.85
C GLY A 658 -27.52 20.08 -12.27
N LEU A 659 -27.49 20.13 -10.94
CA LEU A 659 -26.30 20.50 -10.18
C LEU A 659 -26.03 19.47 -9.10
N LEU A 660 -24.81 18.93 -9.07
CA LEU A 660 -24.31 18.15 -7.94
C LEU A 660 -23.65 19.10 -6.94
N ILE A 661 -24.10 19.09 -5.69
CA ILE A 661 -23.55 19.86 -4.57
C ILE A 661 -23.05 18.88 -3.50
N TYR A 662 -21.81 19.03 -3.05
CA TYR A 662 -21.16 18.07 -2.16
C TYR A 662 -20.03 18.71 -1.37
N ASN A 663 -19.46 17.99 -0.40
CA ASN A 663 -18.25 18.39 0.31
C ASN A 663 -17.06 17.50 -0.10
N PRO A 664 -15.83 17.79 0.37
CA PRO A 664 -14.65 17.03 -0.05
C PRO A 664 -14.76 15.53 0.18
N ILE A 665 -14.23 14.77 -0.79
CA ILE A 665 -14.23 13.30 -0.79
C ILE A 665 -12.86 12.71 -0.46
N LEU A 666 -11.78 13.50 -0.57
CA LEU A 666 -10.41 13.09 -0.27
C LEU A 666 -9.74 14.06 0.73
N PRO A 667 -9.21 13.57 1.86
CA PRO A 667 -9.50 12.25 2.45
C PRO A 667 -10.98 12.13 2.87
N GLU A 668 -11.44 10.92 3.18
CA GLU A 668 -12.81 10.71 3.67
C GLU A 668 -13.11 11.59 4.90
N ARG A 669 -14.28 12.23 4.91
CA ARG A 669 -14.74 13.06 6.04
C ARG A 669 -15.68 12.27 6.93
N LYS A 670 -15.73 12.65 8.22
CA LYS A 670 -16.73 12.12 9.15
C LYS A 670 -18.15 12.40 8.73
N PHE A 671 -18.42 13.51 8.04
CA PHE A 671 -19.73 13.78 7.47
C PHE A 671 -19.55 14.09 5.99
N GLN A 672 -20.26 13.37 5.14
CA GLN A 672 -20.28 13.57 3.70
C GLN A 672 -21.71 13.73 3.22
N TYR A 673 -21.93 14.63 2.26
CA TYR A 673 -23.23 14.81 1.64
C TYR A 673 -23.10 15.04 0.14
N ARG A 674 -24.15 14.64 -0.60
CA ARG A 674 -24.28 14.84 -2.04
C ARG A 674 -25.74 15.18 -2.32
N LEU A 675 -25.99 16.30 -2.97
CA LEU A 675 -27.31 16.74 -3.39
C LEU A 675 -27.27 16.91 -4.90
N MET A 676 -28.18 16.26 -5.62
CA MET A 676 -28.24 16.26 -7.08
C MET A 676 -29.65 16.66 -7.56
N PRO A 677 -30.11 17.89 -7.29
CA PRO A 677 -31.31 18.40 -7.94
C PRO A 677 -31.12 18.48 -9.45
N MET A 678 -32.06 17.94 -10.20
CA MET A 678 -32.10 18.03 -11.67
C MET A 678 -33.53 18.31 -12.12
N TYR A 679 -33.69 18.92 -13.29
CA TYR A 679 -35.00 19.24 -13.85
C TYR A 679 -35.31 18.30 -15.00
N GLY A 680 -36.35 17.48 -14.89
CA GLY A 680 -36.74 16.56 -15.97
C GLY A 680 -37.50 17.27 -17.07
N ILE A 681 -36.87 17.47 -18.23
CA ILE A 681 -37.45 18.24 -19.35
C ILE A 681 -38.83 17.70 -19.79
N ASN A 682 -39.01 16.38 -19.82
CA ASN A 682 -40.28 15.79 -20.24
C ASN A 682 -41.35 15.88 -19.14
N SER A 683 -40.98 15.60 -17.90
CA SER A 683 -41.88 15.60 -16.75
C SER A 683 -42.27 17.01 -16.27
N SER A 684 -41.43 18.01 -16.56
CA SER A 684 -41.47 19.35 -15.95
C SER A 684 -41.40 19.35 -14.42
N GLU A 685 -40.75 18.35 -13.82
CA GLU A 685 -40.60 18.21 -12.37
C GLU A 685 -39.15 18.36 -11.89
N LEU A 686 -38.99 18.78 -10.63
CA LEU A 686 -37.73 18.74 -9.92
C LEU A 686 -37.51 17.33 -9.36
N ILE A 687 -36.51 16.64 -9.89
CA ILE A 687 -36.17 15.26 -9.54
C ILE A 687 -34.74 15.21 -8.98
N GLY A 688 -34.31 14.06 -8.46
CA GLY A 688 -32.90 13.89 -8.11
C GLY A 688 -32.62 12.97 -6.94
N VAL A 689 -31.41 13.14 -6.40
CA VAL A 689 -30.86 12.31 -5.31
C VAL A 689 -30.28 13.19 -4.21
N ALA A 690 -30.56 12.86 -2.95
CA ALA A 690 -29.88 13.42 -1.80
C ALA A 690 -29.29 12.30 -0.93
N TYR A 691 -27.98 12.34 -0.70
CA TYR A 691 -27.24 11.36 0.08
C TYR A 691 -26.53 12.07 1.23
N ALA A 692 -26.56 11.49 2.42
CA ALA A 692 -25.71 11.91 3.52
C ALA A 692 -25.19 10.70 4.28
N GLU A 693 -23.95 10.78 4.75
CA GLU A 693 -23.27 9.71 5.48
C GLU A 693 -22.44 10.28 6.62
N TYR A 694 -22.52 9.66 7.79
CA TYR A 694 -21.69 9.93 8.95
C TYR A 694 -20.80 8.73 9.25
N ASN A 695 -19.48 8.91 9.07
CA ASN A 695 -18.45 7.89 9.26
C ASN A 695 -17.84 7.95 10.66
N ILE A 696 -17.81 6.80 11.32
CA ILE A 696 -17.19 6.56 12.61
C ILE A 696 -16.05 5.56 12.40
N TYR A 697 -14.86 5.90 12.91
CA TYR A 697 -13.66 5.07 12.85
C TYR A 697 -13.33 4.60 14.27
N PRO A 698 -13.92 3.46 14.70
CA PRO A 698 -13.65 2.95 16.02
C PRO A 698 -12.20 2.45 16.09
N TYR A 699 -11.44 2.91 17.07
CA TYR A 699 -10.08 2.42 17.37
C TYR A 699 -10.12 1.02 18.03
N THR A 700 -10.91 0.11 17.46
CA THR A 700 -11.12 -1.27 17.95
C THR A 700 -10.41 -2.27 17.05
N THR A 701 -10.36 -3.53 17.45
CA THR A 701 -9.79 -4.63 16.65
C THR A 701 -10.77 -5.19 15.62
N LEU A 702 -12.09 -4.95 15.77
CA LEU A 702 -13.12 -5.59 14.95
C LEU A 702 -13.50 -4.77 13.71
N PHE A 703 -13.88 -3.50 13.92
CA PHE A 703 -14.40 -2.64 12.85
C PHE A 703 -13.34 -1.66 12.37
N GLN A 704 -13.21 -1.54 11.05
CA GLN A 704 -12.45 -0.51 10.38
C GLN A 704 -13.27 0.79 10.30
N LYS A 705 -14.53 0.68 9.86
CA LYS A 705 -15.44 1.82 9.67
C LYS A 705 -16.87 1.42 9.97
N ILE A 706 -17.61 2.32 10.62
CA ILE A 706 -19.06 2.25 10.78
C ILE A 706 -19.65 3.51 10.13
N SER A 707 -20.57 3.34 9.20
CA SER A 707 -21.16 4.46 8.44
C SER A 707 -22.66 4.48 8.62
N LEU A 708 -23.20 5.55 9.18
CA LEU A 708 -24.64 5.83 9.21
C LEU A 708 -25.00 6.61 7.96
N PHE A 709 -25.93 6.14 7.14
CA PHE A 709 -26.27 6.81 5.88
C PHE A 709 -27.76 6.96 5.67
N THR A 710 -28.12 7.98 4.89
CA THR A 710 -29.45 8.18 4.35
C THR A 710 -29.35 8.46 2.85
N ASN A 711 -30.29 7.94 2.06
CA ASN A 711 -30.36 8.17 0.61
C ASN A 711 -31.81 8.43 0.22
N LEU A 712 -32.07 9.59 -0.37
CA LEU A 712 -33.38 10.03 -0.84
C LEU A 712 -33.33 10.13 -2.35
N GLN A 713 -34.34 9.57 -3.02
CA GLN A 713 -34.44 9.58 -4.48
C GLN A 713 -35.87 9.90 -4.89
N THR A 714 -36.02 10.72 -5.92
CA THR A 714 -37.32 11.00 -6.56
C THR A 714 -37.12 11.12 -8.06
N PHE A 715 -37.90 10.39 -8.84
CA PHE A 715 -37.90 10.40 -10.30
C PHE A 715 -39.28 10.00 -10.82
N ASN A 716 -39.49 10.13 -12.13
CA ASN A 716 -40.74 9.70 -12.75
C ASN A 716 -40.63 8.35 -13.46
N SER A 717 -41.80 7.77 -13.70
CA SER A 717 -42.02 6.67 -14.63
C SER A 717 -43.16 7.06 -15.57
N TYR A 718 -43.03 6.77 -16.87
CA TYR A 718 -43.99 7.15 -17.92
C TYR A 718 -44.74 5.97 -18.55
N THR A 719 -46.09 6.00 -18.51
CA THR A 719 -46.96 5.14 -19.35
C THR A 719 -47.75 5.97 -20.37
N THR A 720 -48.93 6.47 -20.00
CA THR A 720 -49.74 7.47 -20.73
C THR A 720 -49.68 8.85 -20.06
N LYS A 721 -49.20 8.88 -18.82
CA LYS A 721 -48.89 10.07 -18.01
C LYS A 721 -47.66 9.78 -17.12
N PHE A 722 -47.10 10.83 -16.53
CA PHE A 722 -46.00 10.70 -15.56
C PHE A 722 -46.54 10.26 -14.19
N TYR A 723 -45.79 9.37 -13.54
CA TYR A 723 -46.03 8.91 -12.19
C TYR A 723 -44.75 9.06 -11.38
N ASN A 724 -44.85 9.77 -10.27
CA ASN A 724 -43.71 9.97 -9.39
C ASN A 724 -43.44 8.70 -8.56
N TRP A 725 -42.17 8.40 -8.33
CA TRP A 725 -41.75 7.44 -7.32
C TRP A 725 -40.65 8.03 -6.45
N GLN A 726 -40.70 7.65 -5.17
CA GLN A 726 -39.83 8.14 -4.13
C GLN A 726 -39.25 6.98 -3.34
N LYS A 727 -38.00 7.11 -2.95
CA LYS A 727 -37.30 6.13 -2.13
C LYS A 727 -36.52 6.83 -1.02
N TYR A 728 -36.74 6.37 0.20
CA TYR A 728 -36.09 6.84 1.41
C TYR A 728 -35.35 5.68 2.06
N ASP A 729 -34.03 5.70 1.97
CA ASP A 729 -33.17 4.72 2.62
C ASP A 729 -32.57 5.32 3.90
N LEU A 730 -32.58 4.56 4.98
CA LEU A 730 -31.81 4.82 6.20
C LEU A 730 -31.07 3.54 6.58
N GLY A 731 -29.76 3.60 6.82
CA GLY A 731 -29.01 2.40 7.14
C GLY A 731 -27.70 2.63 7.85
N VAL A 732 -27.09 1.51 8.25
CA VAL A 732 -25.75 1.42 8.82
C VAL A 732 -24.92 0.43 8.01
N LYS A 733 -23.67 0.80 7.73
CA LYS A 733 -22.66 -0.08 7.13
C LYS A 733 -21.55 -0.34 8.14
N PHE A 734 -21.09 -1.57 8.18
CA PHE A 734 -19.93 -2.00 8.96
C PHE A 734 -18.88 -2.53 7.99
N ILE A 735 -17.69 -1.96 8.02
CA ILE A 735 -16.50 -2.46 7.33
C ILE A 735 -15.62 -3.08 8.40
N PHE A 736 -15.31 -4.36 8.27
CA PHE A 736 -14.47 -5.07 9.22
C PHE A 736 -12.98 -4.85 8.90
N LYS A 737 -12.13 -4.87 9.93
CA LYS A 737 -10.68 -4.76 9.72
C LYS A 737 -10.16 -5.95 8.92
N ARG A 738 -9.31 -5.66 7.93
CA ARG A 738 -8.66 -6.68 7.11
C ARG A 738 -7.72 -7.54 7.94
N ASN A 739 -7.68 -8.83 7.62
CA ASN A 739 -6.73 -9.76 8.22
C ASN A 739 -5.40 -9.70 7.46
N ARG A 740 -4.28 -9.45 8.15
CA ARG A 740 -2.93 -9.42 7.57
C ARG A 740 -2.58 -10.69 6.78
N LYS A 741 -3.10 -11.86 7.20
CA LYS A 741 -2.88 -13.14 6.51
C LYS A 741 -3.66 -13.25 5.18
N LYS A 742 -4.68 -12.41 4.99
CA LYS A 742 -5.56 -12.36 3.81
C LYS A 742 -5.81 -10.88 3.45
N PRO A 743 -4.78 -10.14 3.01
CA PRO A 743 -4.86 -8.68 2.86
C PRO A 743 -5.84 -8.25 1.75
N MET A 744 -6.12 -9.13 0.79
CA MET A 744 -7.11 -8.91 -0.27
C MET A 744 -8.54 -9.36 0.09
N GLN A 745 -8.77 -9.80 1.34
CA GLN A 745 -10.09 -10.18 1.85
C GLN A 745 -10.72 -9.03 2.63
N GLN A 746 -11.93 -8.64 2.23
CA GLN A 746 -12.74 -7.63 2.89
C GLN A 746 -14.10 -8.23 3.28
N ILE A 747 -14.54 -7.94 4.51
CA ILE A 747 -15.89 -8.28 4.99
C ILE A 747 -16.61 -6.96 5.26
N ASP A 748 -17.82 -6.86 4.73
CA ASP A 748 -18.70 -5.71 4.89
C ASP A 748 -20.11 -6.18 5.27
N THR A 749 -20.83 -5.39 6.06
CA THR A 749 -22.23 -5.63 6.41
C THR A 749 -23.02 -4.35 6.23
N GLU A 750 -24.21 -4.43 5.63
CA GLU A 750 -25.15 -3.32 5.49
C GLU A 750 -26.49 -3.73 6.08
N ILE A 751 -27.03 -2.91 6.98
CA ILE A 751 -28.41 -3.01 7.46
C ILE A 751 -29.11 -1.73 7.05
N LYS A 752 -30.19 -1.84 6.28
CA LYS A 752 -30.88 -0.69 5.70
C LYS A 752 -32.38 -0.89 5.72
N THR A 753 -33.10 0.15 6.10
CA THR A 753 -34.54 0.28 5.92
C THR A 753 -34.82 1.17 4.71
N SER A 754 -35.73 0.73 3.83
CA SER A 754 -36.13 1.47 2.62
C SER A 754 -37.63 1.69 2.63
N LYS A 755 -38.10 2.94 2.66
CA LYS A 755 -39.50 3.29 2.36
C LYS A 755 -39.63 3.61 0.88
N ILE A 756 -40.55 2.95 0.20
CA ILE A 756 -40.79 3.11 -1.25
C ILE A 756 -42.23 3.54 -1.46
N ILE A 757 -42.39 4.66 -2.16
CA ILE A 757 -43.67 5.21 -2.56
C ILE A 757 -43.67 5.26 -4.09
N SER A 758 -44.66 4.67 -4.74
CA SER A 758 -44.82 4.77 -6.19
C SER A 758 -46.28 4.93 -6.54
N GLU A 759 -46.58 6.03 -7.24
CA GLU A 759 -47.92 6.32 -7.70
C GLU A 759 -48.37 5.38 -8.83
N TYR A 760 -47.41 4.86 -9.60
CA TYR A 760 -47.69 3.94 -10.70
C TYR A 760 -48.17 2.57 -10.21
N THR A 761 -47.39 1.95 -9.32
CA THR A 761 -47.73 0.65 -8.73
C THR A 761 -48.71 0.76 -7.55
N LYS A 762 -49.11 1.98 -7.16
CA LYS A 762 -49.89 2.28 -5.94
C LYS A 762 -49.29 1.65 -4.70
N SER A 763 -47.96 1.65 -4.61
CA SER A 763 -47.24 0.99 -3.54
C SER A 763 -46.73 2.01 -2.53
N ASP A 764 -47.00 1.79 -1.24
CA ASP A 764 -46.36 2.46 -0.10
C ASP A 764 -45.98 1.38 0.90
N PHE A 765 -44.70 1.02 0.95
CA PHE A 765 -44.22 -0.03 1.84
C PHE A 765 -42.82 0.25 2.36
N VAL A 766 -42.49 -0.42 3.47
CA VAL A 766 -41.17 -0.38 4.10
C VAL A 766 -40.53 -1.77 3.98
N LEU A 767 -39.26 -1.79 3.59
CA LEU A 767 -38.41 -2.98 3.60
C LEU A 767 -37.29 -2.83 4.62
N LEU A 768 -36.94 -3.91 5.29
CA LEU A 768 -35.69 -4.04 6.03
C LEU A 768 -34.78 -5.03 5.30
N ASN A 769 -33.56 -4.62 5.00
CA ASN A 769 -32.55 -5.43 4.33
C ASN A 769 -31.30 -5.57 5.21
N ALA A 770 -30.84 -6.80 5.42
CA ALA A 770 -29.57 -7.10 6.05
C ALA A 770 -28.70 -7.89 5.08
N LYS A 771 -27.52 -7.34 4.76
CA LYS A 771 -26.60 -7.87 3.76
C LYS A 771 -25.22 -8.05 4.38
N ILE A 772 -24.63 -9.23 4.21
CA ILE A 772 -23.24 -9.52 4.56
C ILE A 772 -22.51 -9.86 3.27
N THR A 773 -21.40 -9.19 3.02
CA THR A 773 -20.56 -9.39 1.85
C THR A 773 -19.16 -9.80 2.28
N LEU A 774 -18.67 -10.87 1.69
CA LEU A 774 -17.29 -11.32 1.81
C LEU A 774 -16.66 -11.29 0.41
N ASN A 775 -15.69 -10.41 0.21
CA ASN A 775 -14.98 -10.26 -1.05
C ASN A 775 -13.52 -10.65 -0.87
N ASN A 776 -13.00 -11.56 -1.70
CA ASN A 776 -11.59 -11.90 -1.74
C ASN A 776 -11.06 -11.75 -3.16
N LYS A 777 -10.14 -10.79 -3.34
CA LYS A 777 -9.52 -10.50 -4.64
C LYS A 777 -8.22 -11.27 -4.89
N THR A 778 -7.81 -12.16 -3.97
CA THR A 778 -6.59 -12.97 -4.09
C THR A 778 -6.61 -13.80 -5.37
N LYS A 779 -5.55 -13.70 -6.17
CA LYS A 779 -5.36 -14.51 -7.37
C LYS A 779 -4.67 -15.85 -7.02
N PRO A 780 -4.88 -16.93 -7.81
CA PRO A 780 -5.61 -16.99 -9.07
C PRO A 780 -7.12 -17.21 -8.93
N ILE A 781 -7.62 -17.45 -7.71
CA ILE A 781 -9.01 -17.83 -7.42
C ILE A 781 -9.72 -16.75 -6.58
N PRO A 782 -10.04 -15.56 -7.15
CA PRO A 782 -10.86 -14.60 -6.45
C PRO A 782 -12.28 -15.14 -6.28
N TYR A 783 -12.89 -14.79 -5.16
CA TYR A 783 -14.27 -15.17 -4.85
C TYR A 783 -15.02 -14.06 -4.14
N PHE A 784 -16.34 -14.08 -4.29
CA PHE A 784 -17.26 -13.16 -3.67
C PHE A 784 -18.44 -13.96 -3.12
N CYS A 785 -18.82 -13.69 -1.89
CA CYS A 785 -19.96 -14.30 -1.23
C CYS A 785 -20.85 -13.18 -0.70
N GLU A 786 -22.14 -13.24 -0.98
CA GLU A 786 -23.15 -12.33 -0.46
C GLU A 786 -24.27 -13.14 0.16
N PHE A 787 -24.51 -12.92 1.45
CA PHE A 787 -25.71 -13.36 2.13
C PHE A 787 -26.62 -12.15 2.33
N ASN A 788 -27.90 -12.31 2.04
CA ASN A 788 -28.84 -11.21 2.10
C ASN A 788 -30.20 -11.70 2.62
N SER A 789 -30.79 -10.93 3.53
CA SER A 789 -32.11 -11.18 4.07
C SER A 789 -32.96 -9.93 3.97
N GLU A 790 -34.17 -10.07 3.45
CA GLU A 790 -35.11 -8.99 3.18
C GLU A 790 -36.46 -9.30 3.82
N LEU A 791 -36.88 -8.41 4.72
CA LEU A 791 -38.18 -8.41 5.36
C LEU A 791 -39.04 -7.31 4.72
N GLY A 792 -40.13 -7.70 4.09
CA GLY A 792 -41.18 -6.79 3.63
C GLY A 792 -42.47 -6.94 4.45
N PRO A 793 -43.57 -6.25 4.06
CA PRO A 793 -44.82 -6.25 4.81
C PRO A 793 -45.40 -7.65 5.08
N ASP A 794 -45.32 -8.53 4.08
CA ASP A 794 -46.00 -9.83 4.06
C ASP A 794 -45.04 -10.99 3.72
N TYR A 795 -43.72 -10.77 3.81
CA TYR A 795 -42.74 -11.80 3.47
C TYR A 795 -41.39 -11.57 4.16
N LEU A 796 -40.68 -12.67 4.38
CA LEU A 796 -39.26 -12.71 4.71
C LEU A 796 -38.59 -13.63 3.69
N LYS A 797 -37.68 -13.08 2.89
CA LYS A 797 -36.89 -13.87 1.95
C LYS A 797 -35.40 -13.67 2.18
N THR A 798 -34.64 -14.72 1.95
CA THR A 798 -33.20 -14.76 2.18
C THR A 798 -32.53 -15.44 1.00
N TRP A 799 -31.36 -14.96 0.61
CA TRP A 799 -30.59 -15.58 -0.45
C TRP A 799 -29.09 -15.54 -0.18
N LEU A 800 -28.39 -16.51 -0.78
CA LEU A 800 -26.96 -16.61 -0.83
C LEU A 800 -26.52 -16.55 -2.29
N GLU A 801 -25.54 -15.71 -2.58
CA GLU A 801 -24.86 -15.64 -3.87
C GLU A 801 -23.37 -15.90 -3.67
N TYR A 802 -22.84 -16.91 -4.35
CA TYR A 802 -21.41 -17.21 -4.35
C TYR A 802 -20.85 -17.14 -5.77
N LYS A 803 -19.84 -16.31 -5.97
CA LYS A 803 -19.13 -16.13 -7.24
C LYS A 803 -17.68 -16.55 -7.05
N VAL A 804 -17.16 -17.38 -7.94
CA VAL A 804 -15.76 -17.76 -7.98
C VAL A 804 -15.24 -17.66 -9.41
N GLN A 805 -14.01 -17.20 -9.57
CA GLN A 805 -13.35 -17.17 -10.86
C GLN A 805 -11.99 -17.85 -10.75
N ILE A 806 -11.68 -18.74 -11.68
CA ILE A 806 -10.36 -19.36 -11.84
C ILE A 806 -9.71 -18.68 -13.05
N ASN A 807 -8.72 -17.84 -12.80
CA ASN A 807 -8.06 -17.08 -13.85
C ASN A 807 -7.10 -17.96 -14.67
N TYR A 808 -7.08 -17.74 -15.99
CA TYR A 808 -6.01 -18.28 -16.83
C TYR A 808 -4.69 -17.57 -16.56
N LYS A 809 -3.59 -18.23 -16.93
CA LYS A 809 -2.24 -17.66 -16.93
C LYS A 809 -2.24 -16.35 -17.75
N ASN A 810 -2.09 -15.22 -17.06
CA ASN A 810 -1.88 -13.87 -17.61
C ASN A 810 -3.04 -13.12 -18.30
N LYS A 811 -4.30 -13.43 -18.01
CA LYS A 811 -5.42 -12.54 -18.39
C LYS A 811 -6.41 -12.51 -17.23
N ASN A 812 -7.06 -11.37 -16.95
CA ASN A 812 -8.22 -11.29 -16.03
C ASN A 812 -9.46 -12.03 -16.60
N LYS A 813 -9.23 -13.08 -17.40
CA LYS A 813 -10.13 -13.99 -18.11
C LYS A 813 -9.96 -15.37 -17.50
N GLY A 814 -10.99 -16.19 -17.55
CA GLY A 814 -10.95 -17.51 -16.95
C GLY A 814 -12.29 -18.21 -17.01
N PHE A 815 -12.39 -19.25 -16.20
CA PHE A 815 -13.66 -19.88 -15.87
C PHE A 815 -14.27 -19.16 -14.67
N SER A 816 -15.56 -18.84 -14.73
CA SER A 816 -16.29 -18.27 -13.60
C SER A 816 -17.58 -19.03 -13.36
N ALA A 817 -17.88 -19.27 -12.09
CA ALA A 817 -19.15 -19.83 -11.64
C ALA A 817 -19.84 -18.84 -10.71
N ARG A 818 -21.16 -18.70 -10.86
CA ARG A 818 -22.04 -18.05 -9.90
C ARG A 818 -23.08 -19.06 -9.45
N VAL A 819 -23.22 -19.22 -8.15
CA VAL A 819 -24.26 -19.99 -7.49
C VAL A 819 -25.21 -19.02 -6.82
N PHE A 820 -26.50 -19.22 -7.01
CA PHE A 820 -27.55 -18.51 -6.28
C PHE A 820 -28.46 -19.53 -5.60
N ALA A 821 -28.86 -19.23 -4.37
CA ALA A 821 -29.88 -19.98 -3.64
C ALA A 821 -30.71 -19.01 -2.82
N GLY A 822 -31.99 -18.86 -3.17
CA GLY A 822 -32.96 -18.01 -2.50
C GLY A 822 -34.13 -18.81 -1.97
N VAL A 823 -34.62 -18.43 -0.79
CA VAL A 823 -35.77 -19.03 -0.12
C VAL A 823 -36.63 -17.96 0.55
N PHE A 824 -37.94 -18.15 0.51
CA PHE A 824 -38.89 -17.45 1.34
C PHE A 824 -39.04 -18.23 2.65
N ILE A 825 -38.60 -17.63 3.75
CA ILE A 825 -38.80 -18.17 5.10
C ILE A 825 -40.27 -18.04 5.49
N TYR A 826 -40.88 -16.92 5.09
CA TYR A 826 -42.29 -16.63 5.26
C TYR A 826 -42.81 -15.86 4.05
N ASN A 827 -44.01 -16.18 3.59
CA ASN A 827 -44.66 -15.46 2.50
C ASN A 827 -46.18 -15.59 2.59
N SER A 828 -46.87 -14.55 3.04
CA SER A 828 -48.33 -14.44 2.99
C SER A 828 -48.82 -13.61 1.80
N ASN A 829 -47.91 -13.03 1.01
CA ASN A 829 -48.25 -12.11 -0.07
C ASN A 829 -48.68 -12.84 -1.35
N LYS A 830 -49.73 -12.32 -2.01
CA LYS A 830 -50.17 -12.76 -3.34
C LYS A 830 -49.57 -11.95 -4.49
N GLN A 831 -48.88 -10.84 -4.24
CA GLN A 831 -48.24 -10.03 -5.28
C GLN A 831 -47.05 -10.76 -5.94
N ILE A 832 -46.88 -10.57 -7.25
CA ILE A 832 -45.83 -11.23 -8.05
C ILE A 832 -44.48 -10.50 -7.96
N GLN A 833 -44.50 -9.20 -7.63
CA GLN A 833 -43.34 -8.32 -7.78
C GLN A 833 -42.15 -8.69 -6.89
N ASN A 834 -42.37 -9.35 -5.74
CA ASN A 834 -41.32 -9.73 -4.81
C ASN A 834 -40.71 -11.12 -5.06
N SER A 835 -41.17 -11.86 -6.07
CA SER A 835 -40.68 -13.21 -6.40
C SER A 835 -39.18 -13.25 -6.74
N PHE A 836 -38.57 -14.43 -6.64
CA PHE A 836 -37.29 -14.70 -7.29
C PHE A 836 -37.52 -14.97 -8.78
N TYR A 837 -36.83 -14.26 -9.67
CA TYR A 837 -37.02 -14.39 -11.12
C TYR A 837 -35.90 -15.22 -11.76
N ILE A 838 -36.24 -16.12 -12.69
CA ILE A 838 -35.22 -16.93 -13.38
C ILE A 838 -34.31 -16.05 -14.25
N SER A 839 -34.87 -15.05 -14.92
CA SER A 839 -34.17 -14.12 -15.83
C SER A 839 -33.62 -12.86 -15.16
N GLY A 840 -33.52 -12.87 -13.83
CA GLY A 840 -33.10 -11.73 -13.02
C GLY A 840 -34.06 -10.53 -13.08
N THR A 841 -33.59 -9.39 -12.58
CA THR A 841 -34.34 -8.14 -12.51
C THR A 841 -34.17 -7.32 -13.80
N ASN A 842 -35.27 -6.78 -14.31
CA ASN A 842 -35.32 -5.77 -15.37
C ASN A 842 -36.05 -4.52 -14.84
N GLY A 843 -36.22 -3.51 -15.69
CA GLY A 843 -36.88 -2.27 -15.29
C GLY A 843 -38.32 -2.46 -14.78
N TYR A 844 -39.03 -3.49 -15.26
CA TYR A 844 -40.44 -3.75 -14.94
C TYR A 844 -40.65 -4.44 -13.58
N ASN A 845 -39.76 -5.36 -13.18
CA ASN A 845 -39.86 -6.10 -11.92
C ASN A 845 -38.95 -5.58 -10.79
N ASP A 846 -38.24 -4.45 -10.99
CA ASP A 846 -37.47 -3.77 -9.93
C ASP A 846 -38.37 -2.97 -8.97
N TYR A 847 -39.20 -3.67 -8.19
CA TYR A 847 -40.09 -3.07 -7.18
C TYR A 847 -39.34 -2.27 -6.10
N LYS A 848 -38.03 -2.49 -5.96
CA LYS A 848 -37.19 -1.82 -4.97
C LYS A 848 -36.56 -0.52 -5.46
N PHE A 849 -36.65 -0.22 -6.76
CA PHE A 849 -35.91 0.87 -7.39
C PHE A 849 -34.43 0.86 -6.97
N SER A 850 -33.81 -0.33 -6.92
CA SER A 850 -32.43 -0.48 -6.41
C SER A 850 -31.39 -0.37 -7.52
N GLU A 851 -31.80 -0.71 -8.73
CA GLU A 851 -30.96 -0.71 -9.92
C GLU A 851 -31.20 0.54 -10.76
N VAL A 852 -30.28 0.88 -11.66
CA VAL A 852 -30.41 2.04 -12.55
C VAL A 852 -30.86 1.57 -13.92
N PHE A 853 -32.16 1.66 -14.17
CA PHE A 853 -32.78 1.38 -15.46
C PHE A 853 -33.24 2.69 -16.12
N PRO A 854 -32.76 3.02 -17.33
CA PRO A 854 -33.28 4.14 -18.10
C PRO A 854 -34.75 3.97 -18.48
N TYR A 855 -35.24 2.72 -18.60
CA TYR A 855 -36.63 2.41 -18.91
C TYR A 855 -37.19 1.38 -17.93
N ARG A 856 -38.35 1.67 -17.31
CA ARG A 856 -38.97 0.84 -16.26
C ARG A 856 -40.34 0.28 -16.61
N LEU A 857 -40.93 0.67 -17.73
CA LEU A 857 -42.37 0.47 -17.96
C LEU A 857 -42.69 -0.15 -19.32
N ASN A 858 -42.51 -1.46 -19.47
CA ASN A 858 -43.41 -2.32 -20.27
C ASN A 858 -42.96 -3.79 -20.22
N SER A 859 -43.90 -4.70 -20.48
CA SER A 859 -43.63 -6.11 -20.83
C SER A 859 -43.38 -6.32 -22.33
N ASN A 860 -43.60 -5.30 -23.18
CA ASN A 860 -43.37 -5.38 -24.62
C ASN A 860 -41.89 -5.15 -24.98
N ILE A 861 -41.28 -6.16 -25.60
CA ILE A 861 -39.83 -6.26 -25.91
C ILE A 861 -39.38 -5.34 -27.07
N SER A 862 -40.23 -4.44 -27.56
CA SER A 862 -39.94 -3.62 -28.76
C SER A 862 -38.93 -2.48 -28.56
N ASN A 863 -38.68 -2.04 -27.33
CA ASN A 863 -37.71 -0.98 -27.03
C ASN A 863 -36.37 -1.60 -26.62
N ILE A 864 -35.25 -1.15 -27.20
CA ILE A 864 -33.91 -1.62 -26.84
C ILE A 864 -33.61 -1.54 -25.33
N TRP A 865 -34.12 -0.52 -24.62
CA TRP A 865 -33.91 -0.38 -23.18
C TRP A 865 -34.66 -1.43 -22.34
N SER A 866 -35.68 -2.08 -22.91
CA SER A 866 -36.36 -3.22 -22.26
C SER A 866 -35.49 -4.49 -22.23
N HIS A 867 -34.43 -4.54 -23.06
CA HIS A 867 -33.47 -5.65 -23.10
C HIS A 867 -32.41 -5.55 -22.00
N GLN A 868 -32.34 -4.42 -21.27
CA GLN A 868 -31.45 -4.27 -20.13
C GLN A 868 -31.92 -5.14 -18.95
N PHE A 869 -30.98 -5.79 -18.29
CA PHE A 869 -31.25 -6.52 -17.05
C PHE A 869 -30.08 -6.52 -16.08
N VAL A 870 -30.34 -7.00 -14.88
CA VAL A 870 -29.35 -7.27 -13.84
C VAL A 870 -29.31 -8.77 -13.59
N LYS A 871 -28.10 -9.32 -13.60
CA LYS A 871 -27.84 -10.75 -13.42
C LYS A 871 -27.86 -11.15 -11.93
N ASN A 872 -29.00 -10.94 -11.28
CA ASN A 872 -29.32 -11.42 -9.94
C ASN A 872 -30.31 -12.61 -10.04
N ASP A 873 -30.76 -13.14 -8.89
CA ASP A 873 -31.65 -14.32 -8.81
C ASP A 873 -31.16 -15.48 -9.69
N GLY A 874 -31.97 -15.98 -10.61
CA GLY A 874 -31.60 -17.07 -11.53
C GLY A 874 -30.49 -16.70 -12.51
N GLY A 875 -30.36 -15.42 -12.85
CA GLY A 875 -29.28 -14.89 -13.68
C GLY A 875 -29.34 -15.31 -15.16
N PHE A 876 -30.50 -15.75 -15.66
CA PHE A 876 -30.68 -16.08 -17.08
C PHE A 876 -30.66 -14.80 -17.92
N ALA A 877 -29.87 -14.84 -19.00
CA ALA A 877 -29.74 -13.79 -19.97
C ALA A 877 -30.93 -13.75 -20.93
N ILE A 878 -31.66 -14.84 -21.17
CA ILE A 878 -32.92 -14.85 -21.91
C ILE A 878 -34.04 -14.38 -20.99
N TYR A 879 -34.93 -13.53 -21.51
CA TYR A 879 -36.11 -13.11 -20.76
C TYR A 879 -37.09 -14.27 -20.60
N SER A 880 -37.50 -14.54 -19.36
CA SER A 880 -38.58 -15.47 -19.06
C SER A 880 -39.38 -14.94 -17.86
N PRO A 881 -40.73 -14.90 -17.93
CA PRO A 881 -41.58 -14.47 -16.82
C PRO A 881 -41.60 -15.46 -15.64
N ILE A 882 -40.96 -16.63 -15.79
CA ILE A 882 -40.90 -17.67 -14.75
C ILE A 882 -40.28 -17.10 -13.47
N ASN A 883 -41.01 -17.27 -12.38
CA ASN A 883 -40.63 -16.78 -11.07
C ASN A 883 -41.07 -17.76 -9.97
N SER A 884 -40.47 -17.65 -8.79
CA SER A 884 -40.76 -18.51 -7.65
C SER A 884 -40.93 -17.69 -6.37
N ARG A 885 -41.95 -18.06 -5.60
CA ARG A 885 -42.33 -17.46 -4.31
C ARG A 885 -42.03 -18.34 -3.10
N ASN A 886 -41.33 -19.45 -3.32
CA ASN A 886 -40.91 -20.41 -2.30
C ASN A 886 -39.39 -20.50 -2.27
N TRP A 887 -38.77 -21.05 -3.31
CA TRP A 887 -37.32 -21.10 -3.45
C TRP A 887 -36.90 -21.15 -4.91
N LEU A 888 -35.69 -20.67 -5.19
CA LEU A 888 -35.02 -20.71 -6.48
C LEU A 888 -33.52 -20.93 -6.26
N SER A 889 -32.93 -21.82 -7.05
CA SER A 889 -31.47 -21.99 -7.09
C SER A 889 -30.99 -21.99 -8.54
N SER A 890 -29.80 -21.44 -8.78
CA SER A 890 -29.18 -21.45 -10.10
C SER A 890 -27.67 -21.60 -10.05
N LEU A 891 -27.14 -22.15 -11.13
CA LEU A 891 -25.73 -22.25 -11.45
C LEU A 891 -25.51 -21.55 -12.80
N ASN A 892 -24.74 -20.47 -12.79
CA ASN A 892 -24.32 -19.75 -13.99
C ASN A 892 -22.84 -20.01 -14.21
N LEU A 893 -22.49 -20.75 -15.26
CA LEU A 893 -21.11 -21.01 -15.64
C LEU A 893 -20.75 -20.16 -16.84
N LYS A 894 -19.50 -19.70 -16.87
CA LYS A 894 -18.94 -18.93 -17.97
C LYS A 894 -17.49 -19.31 -18.18
N ALA A 895 -17.11 -19.50 -19.43
CA ALA A 895 -15.72 -19.68 -19.84
C ALA A 895 -15.36 -18.61 -20.86
N ALA A 896 -14.40 -17.74 -20.51
CA ALA A 896 -13.85 -16.78 -21.46
C ALA A 896 -13.02 -17.54 -22.51
N PHE A 897 -13.11 -17.14 -23.78
CA PHE A 897 -12.23 -17.70 -24.80
C PHE A 897 -10.78 -17.22 -24.56
N PRO A 898 -9.77 -18.09 -24.78
CA PRO A 898 -8.36 -17.73 -24.59
C PRO A 898 -7.79 -16.78 -25.67
N VAL A 899 -8.63 -16.24 -26.55
CA VAL A 899 -8.27 -15.29 -27.61
C VAL A 899 -8.33 -13.83 -27.13
N PRO A 900 -7.72 -12.86 -27.83
CA PRO A 900 -7.80 -11.43 -27.48
C PRO A 900 -9.21 -10.82 -27.62
N LEU A 901 -10.18 -11.55 -28.17
CA LEU A 901 -11.58 -11.09 -28.23
C LEU A 901 -12.26 -11.18 -26.84
N PRO A 902 -13.13 -10.24 -26.46
CA PRO A 902 -13.83 -10.26 -25.19
C PRO A 902 -15.08 -11.16 -25.22
N LEU A 903 -14.95 -12.34 -25.83
CA LEU A 903 -16.01 -13.32 -25.95
C LEU A 903 -15.92 -14.35 -24.84
N SER A 904 -17.07 -14.80 -24.35
CA SER A 904 -17.19 -15.95 -23.46
C SER A 904 -18.37 -16.82 -23.87
N ILE A 905 -18.29 -18.12 -23.65
CA ILE A 905 -19.46 -19.00 -23.67
C ILE A 905 -20.06 -19.05 -22.27
N TYR A 906 -21.38 -19.02 -22.16
CA TYR A 906 -22.09 -19.14 -20.90
C TYR A 906 -23.13 -20.24 -20.96
N ILE A 907 -23.32 -20.93 -19.85
CA ILE A 907 -24.46 -21.84 -19.60
C ILE A 907 -25.08 -21.48 -18.26
N ASN A 908 -26.39 -21.31 -18.24
CA ASN A 908 -27.13 -21.04 -17.01
C ASN A 908 -28.13 -22.17 -16.81
N ILE A 909 -28.16 -22.72 -15.60
CA ILE A 909 -29.06 -23.81 -15.19
C ILE A 909 -29.75 -23.34 -13.92
N ALA A 910 -31.06 -23.56 -13.80
CA ALA A 910 -31.81 -23.25 -12.59
C ALA A 910 -32.74 -24.39 -12.20
N THR A 911 -33.27 -24.31 -10.98
CA THR A 911 -34.41 -25.08 -10.51
C THR A 911 -35.15 -24.24 -9.48
N TYR A 912 -36.45 -24.47 -9.35
CA TYR A 912 -37.30 -23.72 -8.45
C TYR A 912 -38.45 -24.59 -7.95
N TYR A 913 -39.20 -24.08 -6.99
CA TYR A 913 -40.36 -24.76 -6.43
C TYR A 913 -41.35 -25.19 -7.52
N ASN A 914 -41.66 -26.48 -7.58
CA ASN A 914 -42.55 -27.10 -8.57
C ASN A 914 -42.10 -26.95 -10.05
N ALA A 915 -40.81 -26.78 -10.32
CA ALA A 915 -40.29 -26.54 -11.68
C ALA A 915 -40.75 -27.57 -12.73
N LYS A 916 -40.86 -28.86 -12.39
CA LYS A 916 -41.33 -29.90 -13.34
C LYS A 916 -42.81 -29.76 -13.72
N ASN A 917 -43.64 -29.19 -12.85
CA ASN A 917 -45.09 -29.09 -13.05
C ASN A 917 -45.57 -27.64 -13.07
N ALA A 918 -44.71 -26.69 -13.46
CA ALA A 918 -45.04 -25.28 -13.48
C ALA A 918 -46.08 -24.95 -14.58
N PHE A 919 -45.95 -25.59 -15.75
CA PHE A 919 -46.87 -25.55 -16.90
C PHE A 919 -46.56 -26.71 -17.86
N ASP A 920 -47.39 -26.93 -18.88
CA ASP A 920 -47.18 -28.00 -19.87
C ASP A 920 -45.86 -27.81 -20.63
N GLY A 921 -45.04 -28.86 -20.70
CA GLY A 921 -43.68 -28.81 -21.27
C GLY A 921 -42.56 -28.31 -20.33
N SER A 922 -42.87 -28.09 -19.05
CA SER A 922 -41.89 -27.70 -18.01
C SER A 922 -40.85 -28.78 -17.73
N VAL A 923 -39.60 -28.35 -17.50
CA VAL A 923 -38.49 -29.27 -17.16
C VAL A 923 -38.02 -29.05 -15.72
N LYS A 924 -37.44 -30.08 -15.11
CA LYS A 924 -36.92 -30.02 -13.74
C LYS A 924 -35.74 -29.04 -13.61
N TYR A 925 -34.90 -28.94 -14.65
CA TYR A 925 -33.71 -28.09 -14.68
C TYR A 925 -33.71 -27.24 -15.95
N PRO A 926 -34.42 -26.10 -15.96
CA PRO A 926 -34.39 -25.20 -17.09
C PRO A 926 -32.98 -24.70 -17.34
N TYR A 927 -32.62 -24.51 -18.60
CA TYR A 927 -31.29 -24.07 -18.98
C TYR A 927 -31.28 -23.13 -20.18
N GLU A 928 -30.19 -22.39 -20.31
CA GLU A 928 -29.84 -21.64 -21.51
C GLU A 928 -28.33 -21.69 -21.76
N LEU A 929 -27.95 -21.61 -23.03
CA LEU A 929 -26.58 -21.56 -23.51
C LEU A 929 -26.45 -20.41 -24.49
N GLY A 930 -25.36 -19.66 -24.43
CA GLY A 930 -25.10 -18.58 -25.39
C GLY A 930 -23.69 -18.03 -25.33
N ILE A 931 -23.50 -16.91 -26.04
CA ILE A 931 -22.23 -16.17 -26.09
C ILE A 931 -22.41 -14.82 -25.41
N GLU A 932 -21.47 -14.47 -24.52
CA GLU A 932 -21.34 -13.14 -23.91
C GLU A 932 -20.26 -12.35 -24.67
N PHE A 933 -20.60 -11.15 -25.12
CA PHE A 933 -19.65 -10.14 -25.60
C PHE A 933 -19.45 -9.08 -24.52
N ASN A 934 -18.30 -9.10 -23.86
CA ASN A 934 -18.00 -8.29 -22.69
C ASN A 934 -17.25 -7.01 -23.09
N ILE A 935 -17.98 -5.94 -23.36
CA ILE A 935 -17.40 -4.68 -23.86
C ILE A 935 -16.55 -4.01 -22.78
N ILE A 936 -17.10 -3.89 -21.57
CA ILE A 936 -16.39 -3.35 -20.40
C ILE A 936 -16.64 -4.28 -19.23
N LYS A 937 -15.55 -4.83 -18.68
CA LYS A 937 -15.60 -5.83 -17.61
C LYS A 937 -16.51 -5.37 -16.45
N ASP A 938 -17.48 -6.21 -16.13
CA ASP A 938 -18.48 -6.04 -15.07
C ASP A 938 -19.33 -4.75 -15.14
N ILE A 939 -19.27 -4.03 -16.27
CA ILE A 939 -19.99 -2.78 -16.54
C ILE A 939 -20.95 -2.95 -17.71
N PHE A 940 -20.46 -3.37 -18.87
CA PHE A 940 -21.26 -3.51 -20.09
C PHE A 940 -20.99 -4.84 -20.79
N ALA A 941 -22.02 -5.68 -20.89
CA ALA A 941 -21.96 -6.94 -21.60
C ALA A 941 -23.25 -7.22 -22.37
N ILE A 942 -23.14 -7.81 -23.56
CA ILE A 942 -24.25 -8.21 -24.42
C ILE A 942 -24.28 -9.73 -24.51
N TYR A 943 -25.48 -10.32 -24.46
CA TYR A 943 -25.69 -11.77 -24.44
C TYR A 943 -26.45 -12.20 -25.69
N PHE A 944 -25.91 -13.19 -26.38
CA PHE A 944 -26.43 -13.80 -27.60
C PHE A 944 -26.85 -15.25 -27.31
N PRO A 945 -28.14 -15.51 -27.09
CA PRO A 945 -28.65 -16.86 -26.84
C PRO A 945 -28.42 -17.80 -28.03
N ILE A 946 -27.95 -19.02 -27.79
CA ILE A 946 -27.81 -20.07 -28.81
C ILE A 946 -28.95 -21.07 -28.69
N THR A 947 -29.19 -21.59 -27.48
CA THR A 947 -30.23 -22.58 -27.22
C THR A 947 -30.72 -22.52 -25.78
N MET A 948 -31.88 -23.10 -25.52
CA MET A 948 -32.57 -23.10 -24.23
C MET A 948 -33.49 -24.31 -24.10
N SER A 949 -33.92 -24.63 -22.87
CA SER A 949 -34.90 -25.68 -22.61
C SER A 949 -36.29 -25.32 -23.16
N SER A 950 -37.15 -26.32 -23.35
CA SER A 950 -38.49 -26.18 -23.95
C SER A 950 -39.37 -25.16 -23.24
N ASP A 951 -39.28 -25.11 -21.92
CA ASP A 951 -40.06 -24.24 -21.04
C ASP A 951 -39.62 -22.77 -21.13
N ILE A 952 -38.31 -22.52 -21.19
CA ILE A 952 -37.74 -21.19 -21.44
C ILE A 952 -38.11 -20.74 -22.85
N LYS A 953 -38.02 -21.64 -23.83
CA LYS A 953 -38.39 -21.33 -25.22
C LYS A 953 -39.85 -20.93 -25.33
N GLN A 954 -40.76 -21.75 -24.81
CA GLN A 954 -42.20 -21.51 -24.84
C GLN A 954 -42.58 -20.18 -24.16
N THR A 955 -42.01 -19.91 -22.98
CA THR A 955 -42.32 -18.67 -22.25
C THR A 955 -41.66 -17.44 -22.89
N ASN A 956 -40.49 -17.56 -23.50
CA ASN A 956 -39.81 -16.47 -24.20
C ASN A 956 -40.54 -16.08 -25.51
N GLU A 957 -40.98 -17.07 -26.29
CA GLU A 957 -41.68 -16.85 -27.58
C GLU A 957 -43.04 -16.14 -27.43
N MET A 958 -43.61 -16.09 -26.23
CA MET A 958 -44.77 -15.24 -25.93
C MET A 958 -44.45 -13.74 -25.98
N PHE A 959 -43.18 -13.34 -25.82
CA PHE A 959 -42.75 -11.95 -25.73
C PHE A 959 -41.78 -11.53 -26.84
N THR A 960 -41.09 -12.47 -27.49
CA THR A 960 -40.11 -12.20 -28.55
C THR A 960 -40.60 -12.67 -29.92
N LYS A 961 -40.45 -11.87 -30.98
CA LYS A 961 -40.84 -12.24 -32.36
C LYS A 961 -39.64 -12.60 -33.24
N THR A 962 -38.51 -11.92 -33.03
CA THR A 962 -37.28 -12.09 -33.80
C THR A 962 -36.15 -12.60 -32.92
N TYR A 963 -35.05 -13.06 -33.52
CA TYR A 963 -33.84 -13.39 -32.77
C TYR A 963 -33.26 -12.17 -32.03
N PHE A 964 -33.34 -10.98 -32.62
CA PHE A 964 -32.85 -9.74 -32.00
C PHE A 964 -33.61 -9.40 -30.70
N ASP A 965 -34.89 -9.75 -30.60
CA ASP A 965 -35.70 -9.59 -29.39
C ASP A 965 -35.20 -10.47 -28.22
N LYS A 966 -34.41 -11.53 -28.51
CA LYS A 966 -33.84 -12.44 -27.51
C LYS A 966 -32.50 -11.93 -26.95
N ILE A 967 -31.85 -10.99 -27.63
CA ILE A 967 -30.57 -10.43 -27.21
C ILE A 967 -30.83 -9.51 -26.01
N ARG A 968 -30.08 -9.70 -24.92
CA ARG A 968 -30.17 -8.86 -23.72
C ARG A 968 -28.81 -8.31 -23.35
N PHE A 969 -28.79 -7.23 -22.58
CA PHE A 969 -27.54 -6.64 -22.11
C PHE A 969 -27.58 -6.26 -20.64
N VAL A 970 -26.42 -6.30 -20.01
CA VAL A 970 -26.19 -5.72 -18.68
C VAL A 970 -25.45 -4.42 -18.89
N LEU A 971 -26.02 -3.33 -18.40
CA LEU A 971 -25.35 -2.03 -18.32
C LEU A 971 -25.41 -1.52 -16.89
N ASN A 972 -24.30 -1.64 -16.16
CA ASN A 972 -24.23 -1.30 -14.75
C ASN A 972 -23.76 0.15 -14.55
N PHE A 973 -24.69 1.10 -14.71
CA PHE A 973 -24.42 2.52 -14.47
C PHE A 973 -23.89 2.81 -13.06
N SER A 974 -24.23 1.98 -12.07
CA SER A 974 -23.77 2.20 -10.69
C SER A 974 -22.24 2.14 -10.52
N LYS A 975 -21.53 1.49 -11.45
CA LYS A 975 -20.06 1.42 -11.51
C LYS A 975 -19.42 2.50 -12.37
N ILE A 976 -20.21 3.14 -13.23
CA ILE A 976 -19.76 4.24 -14.09
C ILE A 976 -19.95 5.58 -13.37
N VAL A 977 -20.96 5.68 -12.48
CA VAL A 977 -21.25 6.89 -11.72
C VAL A 977 -20.15 7.09 -10.66
N PRO A 978 -19.24 8.07 -10.81
CA PRO A 978 -18.10 8.29 -9.89
C PRO A 978 -18.56 8.59 -8.45
N PHE A 979 -19.83 8.93 -8.28
CA PHE A 979 -20.38 9.55 -7.08
C PHE A 979 -21.25 8.62 -6.24
N LYS A 980 -21.55 7.38 -6.67
CA LYS A 980 -22.35 6.43 -5.86
C LYS A 980 -21.48 5.67 -4.84
N TYR A 981 -20.21 5.43 -5.16
CA TYR A 981 -19.25 4.70 -4.31
C TYR A 981 -17.86 5.36 -4.34
N PRO A 982 -17.62 6.49 -3.63
CA PRO A 982 -16.31 7.15 -3.64
C PRO A 982 -15.19 6.26 -3.06
N ASN A 983 -15.51 5.29 -2.21
CA ASN A 983 -14.54 4.33 -1.66
C ASN A 983 -14.02 3.35 -2.73
N GLN A 984 -14.55 3.42 -3.96
CA GLN A 984 -14.09 2.67 -5.13
C GLN A 984 -13.51 3.59 -6.21
N LEU A 985 -12.96 4.75 -5.84
CA LEU A 985 -11.96 5.38 -6.71
C LEU A 985 -10.91 4.31 -7.02
N PRO A 986 -10.70 3.93 -8.30
CA PRO A 986 -9.52 3.15 -8.64
C PRO A 986 -8.34 4.05 -8.27
N LEU A 987 -7.55 3.61 -7.30
CA LEU A 987 -6.14 3.94 -7.23
C LEU A 987 -5.52 3.45 -8.55
N MET A 988 -5.69 4.24 -9.60
CA MET A 988 -4.83 4.31 -10.77
C MET A 988 -4.41 5.77 -10.83
N PHE A 989 -3.43 6.09 -10.00
CA PHE A 989 -2.38 7.01 -10.41
C PHE A 989 -1.35 6.19 -11.18
#